data_AF-A0A9D5V1T5-F1
#
_entry.id   AF-A0A9D5V1T5-F1
#
_cell.length_a   1.000
_cell.length_b   1.000
_cell.length_c   1.000
_cell.angle_alpha   90.00
_cell.angle_beta   90.00
_cell.angle_gamma   90.00
#
_symmetry.space_group_name_H-M   'P 1'
#
loop_
_entity.id
_entity.type
_entity.pdbx_description
1 polymer ?
#
loop_
_entity_poly.entity_id
_entity_poly.type
_entity_poly.pdbx_seq_one_letter_code
_entity_poly.pdbx_strand_id
1 'polypeptide(L)'
;MESIQFIDLTFSSTFILFLVGFVGGMVSGFIGSGGAFVLTPAMMTMGVPAIVAVASNMAHKFPKALVGAYKRNKYGQVDIKLGVVMGIFAEIGVLIGKNVMVNIRTAFGPTGTNLYVSFVFVIVLAIVGGIVLRDGLKEQQGNADTKDKPPHKLPPLAQWVRRLHIPGTMIHFKSIDAKVSFLVLAPLGMATGMLAATIAVGGFIGVPAMMYFIGLPALMASATELVIAFVMGMGGSILYAMEGAVDIRLSMIILAGSLFGIQIGAIGTTYVKDYVVKFVMAAIMLLVLVSRFFYIPGYLSQLGKIAPIDEGTIRLLNGIGEGTLGFALLFGAVMILQALYRGISEHRREQSAASAAVSATGLLAADARPLSPLGRFGCFLVASDNSDFSAAAVREALGMAQKCKARIHVMSLVASGLEYGGLGNPVLKEELSLAQTHLDGISQQAKDRGIDCETHVIHGQIVDQEILSTAQRFNTDLIVMGRRGRRGLARMMLGHATARVIGKSPCNVLVVPRTAHIEGRHIVLATDGSRHADRAVMTAGQLAHQCQTPITVVSVIDHEATSEQRIRAEQVVGRAVDYLKGQNITCEGTVLTGRPDGEIIDMVNRKNADLIVVGSHGLTGLERILVGSTTERILNGTTTAVFVVKGG
;
A
#
# COMPACT_ATOMS: atom_id res chain seq x y z
N MET A 1 2.13 -29.24 39.29
CA MET A 1 2.79 -28.94 37.99
C MET A 1 4.03 -28.13 38.30
N GLU A 2 5.20 -28.52 37.78
CA GLU A 2 6.39 -27.65 37.82
C GLU A 2 6.06 -26.32 37.13
N SER A 3 6.39 -25.20 37.78
CA SER A 3 6.23 -23.87 37.21
C SER A 3 7.05 -23.74 35.93
N ILE A 4 6.51 -23.04 34.91
CA ILE A 4 7.29 -22.68 33.73
C ILE A 4 8.37 -21.71 34.18
N GLN A 5 9.63 -22.10 34.08
CA GLN A 5 10.74 -21.18 34.26
C GLN A 5 10.98 -20.41 32.96
N PHE A 6 10.90 -19.09 33.04
CA PHE A 6 11.30 -18.21 31.95
C PHE A 6 12.80 -17.96 32.00
N ILE A 7 13.39 -17.64 30.85
CA ILE A 7 14.82 -17.31 30.79
C ILE A 7 15.10 -15.97 31.50
N ASP A 8 16.31 -15.84 32.02
CA ASP A 8 16.82 -14.58 32.55
C ASP A 8 17.28 -13.68 31.40
N LEU A 9 16.76 -12.45 31.39
CA LEU A 9 17.05 -11.46 30.36
C LEU A 9 18.21 -10.56 30.79
N THR A 10 19.42 -10.99 30.47
CA THR A 10 20.61 -10.14 30.50
C THR A 10 20.60 -9.14 29.34
N PHE A 11 21.43 -8.09 29.41
CA PHE A 11 21.60 -7.16 28.29
C PHE A 11 21.98 -7.87 26.98
N SER A 12 22.92 -8.83 27.05
CA SER A 12 23.37 -9.60 25.89
C SER A 12 22.24 -10.44 25.28
N SER A 13 21.49 -11.18 26.10
CA SER A 13 20.36 -11.99 25.62
C SER A 13 19.25 -11.13 25.03
N THR A 14 18.96 -9.96 25.63
CA THR A 14 17.99 -8.98 25.14
C THR A 14 18.39 -8.44 23.77
N PHE A 15 19.66 -8.08 23.60
CA PHE A 15 20.19 -7.59 22.33
C PHE A 15 20.14 -8.67 21.23
N ILE A 16 20.53 -9.91 21.56
CA ILE A 16 20.44 -11.04 20.62
C ILE A 16 18.97 -11.30 20.22
N LEU A 17 18.03 -11.29 21.17
CA LEU A 17 16.60 -11.44 20.89
C LEU A 17 16.06 -10.33 19.99
N PHE A 18 16.53 -9.09 20.19
CA PHE A 18 16.18 -7.97 19.30
C PHE A 18 16.71 -8.21 17.88
N LEU A 19 17.96 -8.65 17.72
CA LEU A 19 18.56 -8.96 16.42
C LEU A 19 17.88 -10.15 15.73
N VAL A 20 17.58 -11.20 16.47
CA VAL A 20 16.79 -12.35 15.99
C VAL A 20 15.41 -11.89 15.55
N GLY A 21 14.77 -11.01 16.33
CA GLY A 21 13.51 -10.36 15.98
C GLY A 21 13.63 -9.53 14.70
N PHE A 22 14.70 -8.75 14.54
CA PHE A 22 14.98 -7.95 13.36
C PHE A 22 15.17 -8.79 12.10
N VAL A 23 16.02 -9.82 12.13
CA VAL A 23 16.23 -10.73 11.00
C VAL A 23 14.96 -11.52 10.70
N GLY A 24 14.28 -12.04 11.73
CA GLY A 24 12.98 -12.71 11.57
C GLY A 24 11.92 -11.79 10.98
N GLY A 25 11.94 -10.50 11.33
CA GLY A 25 11.12 -9.46 10.72
C GLY A 25 11.47 -9.23 9.25
N MET A 26 12.76 -9.16 8.91
CA MET A 26 13.24 -9.01 7.53
C MET A 26 12.80 -10.18 6.66
N VAL A 27 12.99 -11.41 7.13
CA VAL A 27 12.50 -12.64 6.49
C VAL A 27 10.97 -12.60 6.37
N SER A 28 10.26 -12.18 7.42
CA SER A 28 8.80 -12.05 7.41
C SER A 28 8.30 -11.04 6.38
N GLY A 29 8.94 -9.88 6.26
CA GLY A 29 8.60 -8.86 5.27
C GLY A 29 8.93 -9.31 3.85
N PHE A 30 10.03 -10.05 3.69
CA PHE A 30 10.52 -10.54 2.42
C PHE A 30 9.72 -11.72 1.86
N ILE A 31 9.18 -12.58 2.72
CA ILE A 31 8.43 -13.79 2.31
C ILE A 31 6.92 -13.61 2.47
N GLY A 32 6.47 -12.79 3.43
CA GLY A 32 5.05 -12.54 3.70
C GLY A 32 4.33 -13.64 4.51
N SER A 33 5.02 -14.64 5.04
CA SER A 33 4.43 -15.80 5.77
C SER A 33 4.69 -15.82 7.29
N GLY A 34 5.37 -14.80 7.83
CA GLY A 34 5.70 -14.69 9.26
C GLY A 34 6.97 -15.45 9.61
N GLY A 35 8.06 -14.75 9.96
CA GLY A 35 9.40 -15.32 10.24
C GLY A 35 9.50 -16.27 11.45
N ALA A 36 8.37 -16.74 11.98
CA ALA A 36 8.26 -17.63 13.14
C ALA A 36 9.02 -18.95 12.96
N PHE A 37 9.12 -19.46 11.73
CA PHE A 37 9.90 -20.68 11.44
C PHE A 37 11.40 -20.53 11.73
N VAL A 38 11.90 -19.30 11.80
CA VAL A 38 13.28 -18.98 12.21
C VAL A 38 13.32 -18.56 13.69
N LEU A 39 12.31 -17.82 14.15
CA LEU A 39 12.25 -17.31 15.51
C LEU A 39 12.08 -18.42 16.57
N THR A 40 11.24 -19.43 16.33
CA THR A 40 11.04 -20.54 17.30
C THR A 40 12.36 -21.30 17.52
N PRO A 41 13.05 -21.77 16.46
CA PRO A 41 14.35 -22.42 16.63
C PRO A 41 15.40 -21.52 17.28
N ALA A 42 15.44 -20.22 16.93
CA ALA A 42 16.38 -19.27 17.53
C ALA A 42 16.18 -19.10 19.04
N MET A 43 14.94 -18.94 19.49
CA MET A 43 14.64 -18.90 20.93
C MET A 43 15.02 -20.20 21.63
N MET A 44 14.72 -21.36 21.02
CA MET A 44 15.07 -22.67 21.59
C MET A 44 16.58 -22.87 21.72
N THR A 45 17.35 -22.40 20.73
CA THR A 45 18.82 -22.38 20.76
C THR A 45 19.35 -21.52 21.91
N MET A 46 18.64 -20.43 22.26
CA MET A 46 18.97 -19.60 23.41
C MET A 46 18.51 -20.20 24.76
N GLY A 47 18.00 -21.44 24.77
CA GLY A 47 17.55 -22.13 25.97
C GLY A 47 16.08 -21.91 26.35
N VAL A 48 15.30 -21.20 25.52
CA VAL A 48 13.86 -21.03 25.78
C VAL A 48 13.13 -22.36 25.52
N PRO A 49 12.35 -22.90 26.48
CA PRO A 49 11.56 -24.10 26.26
C PRO A 49 10.63 -23.97 25.05
N ALA A 50 10.47 -25.03 24.26
CA ALA A 50 9.70 -24.98 23.01
C ALA A 50 8.27 -24.48 23.21
N ILE A 51 7.58 -24.90 24.28
CA ILE A 51 6.23 -24.42 24.59
C ILE A 51 6.18 -22.90 24.81
N VAL A 52 7.21 -22.33 25.44
CA VAL A 52 7.32 -20.88 25.70
C VAL A 52 7.70 -20.13 24.42
N ALA A 53 8.61 -20.68 23.62
CA ALA A 53 9.01 -20.12 22.34
C ALA A 53 7.81 -20.04 21.38
N VAL A 54 7.01 -21.10 21.29
CA VAL A 54 5.80 -21.14 20.45
C VAL A 54 4.75 -20.16 20.96
N ALA A 55 4.46 -20.17 22.27
CA ALA A 55 3.50 -19.25 22.89
C ALA A 55 3.88 -17.76 22.69
N SER A 56 5.15 -17.42 22.93
CA SER A 56 5.68 -16.06 22.72
C SER A 56 5.66 -15.68 21.24
N ASN A 57 5.86 -16.65 20.34
CA ASN A 57 5.71 -16.41 18.90
C ASN A 57 4.25 -16.11 18.50
N MET A 58 3.25 -16.73 19.14
CA MET A 58 1.84 -16.38 18.90
C MET A 58 1.52 -14.96 19.39
N ALA A 59 2.00 -14.62 20.59
CA ALA A 59 1.74 -13.33 21.25
C ALA A 59 2.26 -12.13 20.45
N HIS A 60 3.46 -12.21 19.89
CA HIS A 60 3.98 -11.09 19.09
C HIS A 60 3.46 -11.09 17.63
N LYS A 61 2.90 -12.20 17.13
CA LYS A 61 2.42 -12.33 15.73
C LYS A 61 1.07 -11.65 15.52
N PHE A 62 0.12 -11.78 16.45
CA PHE A 62 -1.24 -11.28 16.24
C PHE A 62 -1.34 -9.75 16.04
N PRO A 63 -0.58 -8.88 16.74
CA PRO A 63 -0.68 -7.42 16.52
C PRO A 63 -0.19 -7.03 15.13
N LYS A 64 0.88 -7.68 14.64
CA LYS A 64 1.42 -7.48 13.29
C LYS A 64 0.45 -7.95 12.23
N ALA A 65 -0.19 -9.10 12.45
CA ALA A 65 -1.19 -9.66 11.56
C ALA A 65 -2.41 -8.73 11.43
N LEU A 66 -2.87 -8.13 12.55
CA LEU A 66 -3.96 -7.14 12.54
C LEU A 66 -3.62 -5.93 11.68
N VAL A 67 -2.46 -5.29 11.93
CA VAL A 67 -2.03 -4.11 11.18
C VAL A 67 -1.84 -4.44 9.69
N GLY A 68 -1.24 -5.59 9.39
CA GLY A 68 -1.06 -6.07 8.02
C GLY A 68 -2.39 -6.34 7.30
N ALA A 69 -3.33 -7.03 7.94
CA ALA A 69 -4.66 -7.30 7.41
C ALA A 69 -5.42 -6.00 7.16
N TYR A 70 -5.41 -5.07 8.12
CA TYR A 70 -6.04 -3.75 7.97
C TYR A 70 -5.48 -2.97 6.78
N LYS A 71 -4.14 -2.93 6.64
CA LYS A 71 -3.48 -2.23 5.54
C LYS A 71 -3.82 -2.87 4.18
N ARG A 72 -3.73 -4.20 4.07
CA ARG A 72 -4.02 -4.92 2.80
C ARG A 72 -5.51 -4.91 2.43
N ASN A 73 -6.41 -4.86 3.41
CA ASN A 73 -7.84 -4.76 3.16
C ASN A 73 -8.23 -3.45 2.46
N LYS A 74 -7.52 -2.34 2.73
CA LYS A 74 -7.73 -1.05 2.04
C LYS A 74 -7.49 -1.13 0.53
N TYR A 75 -6.70 -2.10 0.07
CA TYR A 75 -6.41 -2.34 -1.34
C TYR A 75 -7.32 -3.42 -1.96
N GLY A 76 -8.33 -3.91 -1.25
CA GLY A 76 -9.23 -4.96 -1.74
C GLY A 76 -8.60 -6.35 -1.86
N GLN A 77 -7.43 -6.56 -1.26
CA GLN A 77 -6.66 -7.80 -1.37
C GLN A 77 -7.07 -8.87 -0.36
N VAL A 78 -7.80 -8.50 0.70
CA VAL A 78 -8.15 -9.39 1.81
C VAL A 78 -9.59 -9.83 1.69
N ASP A 79 -9.84 -11.15 1.75
CA ASP A 79 -11.19 -11.69 1.95
C ASP A 79 -11.43 -11.91 3.44
N ILE A 80 -11.95 -10.87 4.12
CA ILE A 80 -12.21 -10.93 5.57
C ILE A 80 -13.13 -12.10 5.91
N LYS A 81 -14.13 -12.38 5.07
CA LYS A 81 -15.11 -13.43 5.32
C LYS A 81 -14.45 -14.81 5.28
N LEU A 82 -13.64 -15.08 4.26
CA LEU A 82 -12.86 -16.32 4.17
C LEU A 82 -11.89 -16.44 5.35
N GLY A 83 -11.16 -15.36 5.65
CA GLY A 83 -10.19 -15.32 6.73
C GLY A 83 -10.81 -15.59 8.12
N VAL A 84 -11.99 -15.03 8.41
CA VAL A 84 -12.70 -15.28 9.67
C VAL A 84 -13.25 -16.72 9.73
N VAL A 85 -13.85 -17.22 8.65
CA VAL A 85 -14.38 -18.60 8.61
C VAL A 85 -13.26 -19.62 8.81
N MET A 86 -12.15 -19.50 8.07
CA MET A 86 -10.98 -20.35 8.28
C MET A 86 -10.34 -20.12 9.65
N GLY A 87 -10.34 -18.88 10.14
CA GLY A 87 -9.83 -18.52 11.47
C GLY A 87 -10.57 -19.22 12.61
N ILE A 88 -11.90 -19.36 12.54
CA ILE A 88 -12.70 -20.09 13.53
C ILE A 88 -12.28 -21.56 13.58
N PHE A 89 -12.13 -22.21 12.43
CA PHE A 89 -11.63 -23.59 12.37
C PHE A 89 -10.17 -23.70 12.81
N ALA A 90 -9.34 -22.68 12.51
CA ALA A 90 -7.98 -22.60 13.00
C ALA A 90 -7.94 -22.52 14.53
N GLU A 91 -8.88 -21.83 15.19
CA GLU A 91 -8.94 -21.79 16.65
C GLU A 91 -9.21 -23.17 17.28
N ILE A 92 -10.05 -23.99 16.64
CA ILE A 92 -10.24 -25.40 17.04
C ILE A 92 -8.91 -26.16 16.90
N GLY A 93 -8.19 -25.92 15.79
CA GLY A 93 -6.84 -26.44 15.59
C GLY A 93 -5.86 -26.01 16.67
N VAL A 94 -5.90 -24.74 17.07
CA VAL A 94 -5.06 -24.17 18.14
C VAL A 94 -5.32 -24.87 19.46
N LEU A 95 -6.59 -25.10 19.83
CA LEU A 95 -6.96 -25.86 21.03
C LEU A 95 -6.35 -27.26 21.02
N ILE A 96 -6.45 -27.98 19.89
CA ILE A 96 -5.86 -29.31 19.72
C ILE A 96 -4.33 -29.23 19.86
N GLY A 97 -3.68 -28.32 19.14
CA GLY A 97 -2.22 -28.17 19.15
C GLY A 97 -1.68 -27.78 20.53
N LYS A 98 -2.38 -26.89 21.25
CA LYS A 98 -2.09 -26.51 22.63
C LYS A 98 -2.18 -27.72 23.56
N ASN A 99 -3.25 -28.50 23.47
CA ASN A 99 -3.40 -29.72 24.26
C ASN A 99 -2.30 -30.74 23.98
N VAL A 100 -1.91 -30.91 22.72
CA VAL A 100 -0.76 -31.78 22.36
C VAL A 100 0.51 -31.30 23.07
N MET A 101 0.82 -30.00 23.01
CA MET A 101 2.01 -29.44 23.65
C MET A 101 1.99 -29.57 25.17
N VAL A 102 0.85 -29.27 25.81
CA VAL A 102 0.68 -29.40 27.26
C VAL A 102 0.80 -30.86 27.69
N ASN A 103 0.13 -31.79 27.00
CA ASN A 103 0.20 -33.21 27.34
C ASN A 103 1.62 -33.77 27.20
N ILE A 104 2.33 -33.40 26.12
CA ILE A 104 3.74 -33.79 25.94
C ILE A 104 4.59 -33.22 27.07
N ARG A 105 4.37 -31.96 27.46
CA ARG A 105 5.11 -31.35 28.57
C ARG A 105 4.83 -32.07 29.90
N THR A 106 3.58 -32.40 30.18
CA THR A 106 3.22 -33.12 31.41
C THR A 106 3.82 -34.51 31.45
N ALA A 107 3.91 -35.21 30.31
CA ALA A 107 4.44 -36.57 30.23
C ALA A 107 5.98 -36.64 30.14
N PHE A 108 6.62 -35.68 29.46
CA PHE A 108 8.02 -35.76 29.05
C PHE A 108 8.83 -34.49 29.35
N GLY A 109 8.26 -33.54 30.10
CA GLY A 109 8.92 -32.29 30.47
C GLY A 109 9.23 -31.36 29.29
N PRO A 110 10.07 -30.32 29.53
CA PRO A 110 10.51 -29.38 28.51
C PRO A 110 11.22 -30.07 27.34
N THR A 111 12.06 -31.07 27.62
CA THR A 111 12.78 -31.85 26.60
C THR A 111 11.83 -32.57 25.65
N GLY A 112 10.72 -33.12 26.15
CA GLY A 112 9.67 -33.70 25.31
C GLY A 112 9.09 -32.71 24.30
N THR A 113 8.75 -31.50 24.76
CA THR A 113 8.25 -30.45 23.86
C THR A 113 9.32 -29.99 22.87
N ASN A 114 10.59 -29.91 23.29
CA ASN A 114 11.70 -29.57 22.41
C ASN A 114 11.89 -30.60 21.30
N LEU A 115 11.84 -31.89 21.64
CA LEU A 115 11.90 -32.99 20.68
C LEU A 115 10.76 -32.91 19.68
N TYR A 116 9.53 -32.77 20.17
CA TYR A 116 8.35 -32.71 19.31
C TYR A 116 8.43 -31.55 18.31
N VAL A 117 8.74 -30.34 18.79
CA VAL A 117 8.86 -29.16 17.93
C VAL A 117 9.98 -29.34 16.90
N SER A 118 11.17 -29.77 17.31
CA SER A 118 12.29 -30.00 16.37
C SER A 118 11.97 -31.06 15.33
N PHE A 119 11.32 -32.16 15.72
CA PHE A 119 10.93 -33.23 14.82
C PHE A 119 9.91 -32.77 13.77
N VAL A 120 8.85 -32.08 14.22
CA VAL A 120 7.83 -31.52 13.31
C VAL A 120 8.44 -30.45 12.40
N PHE A 121 9.34 -29.61 12.91
CA PHE A 121 10.08 -28.64 12.09
C PHE A 121 10.88 -29.32 10.96
N VAL A 122 11.61 -30.39 11.26
CA VAL A 122 12.39 -31.11 10.25
C VAL A 122 11.50 -31.62 9.12
N ILE A 123 10.35 -32.23 9.45
CA ILE A 123 9.41 -32.75 8.45
C ILE A 123 8.79 -31.62 7.63
N VAL A 124 8.23 -30.60 8.30
CA VAL A 124 7.52 -29.50 7.64
C VAL A 124 8.46 -28.69 6.75
N LEU A 125 9.65 -28.35 7.25
CA LEU A 125 10.63 -27.59 6.47
C LEU A 125 11.22 -28.41 5.32
N ALA A 126 11.34 -29.74 5.44
CA ALA A 126 11.78 -30.60 4.33
C ALA A 126 10.78 -30.56 3.18
N ILE A 127 9.49 -30.74 3.51
CA ILE A 127 8.40 -30.76 2.53
C ILE A 127 8.24 -29.37 1.90
N VAL A 128 8.01 -28.34 2.71
CA VAL A 128 7.71 -27.00 2.19
C VAL A 128 8.94 -26.37 1.55
N GLY A 129 10.10 -26.45 2.21
CA GLY A 129 11.37 -25.92 1.67
C GLY A 129 11.77 -26.62 0.37
N GLY A 130 11.57 -27.94 0.27
CA GLY A 130 11.82 -28.70 -0.96
C GLY A 130 10.88 -28.32 -2.11
N ILE A 131 9.59 -28.15 -1.85
CA ILE A 131 8.61 -27.70 -2.85
C ILE A 131 8.97 -26.30 -3.35
N VAL A 132 9.24 -25.37 -2.43
CA VAL A 132 9.61 -23.98 -2.76
C VAL A 132 10.90 -23.94 -3.59
N LEU A 133 11.92 -24.73 -3.21
CA LEU A 133 13.18 -24.81 -3.96
C LEU A 133 12.95 -25.31 -5.38
N ARG A 134 12.16 -26.39 -5.53
CA ARG A 134 11.80 -26.95 -6.84
C ARG A 134 11.06 -25.93 -7.70
N ASP A 135 10.12 -25.20 -7.12
CA ASP A 135 9.33 -24.21 -7.84
C ASP A 135 10.19 -22.99 -8.25
N GLY A 136 11.12 -22.56 -7.39
CA GLY A 136 12.12 -21.52 -7.73
C GLY A 136 13.08 -21.95 -8.86
N LEU A 137 13.57 -23.19 -8.84
CA LEU A 137 14.41 -23.76 -9.90
C LEU A 137 13.66 -23.84 -11.24
N LYS A 138 12.41 -24.31 -11.23
CA LYS A 138 11.57 -24.39 -12.44
C LYS A 138 11.29 -23.02 -13.04
N GLU A 139 11.04 -22.02 -12.21
CA GLU A 139 10.76 -20.65 -12.65
C GLU A 139 12.01 -19.97 -13.24
N GLN A 140 13.19 -20.22 -12.65
CA GLN A 140 14.46 -19.77 -13.21
C GLN A 140 14.73 -20.36 -14.60
N GLN A 141 14.40 -21.65 -14.80
CA GLN A 141 14.59 -22.35 -16.07
C GLN A 141 13.52 -21.98 -17.12
N GLY A 142 12.27 -21.74 -16.70
CA GLY A 142 11.15 -21.40 -17.57
C GLY A 142 11.19 -20.00 -18.18
N ASN A 143 12.09 -19.13 -17.69
CA ASN A 143 12.26 -17.77 -18.20
C ASN A 143 12.99 -17.70 -19.56
N ALA A 144 13.36 -18.85 -20.14
CA ALA A 144 13.88 -18.95 -21.49
C ALA A 144 12.78 -19.20 -22.56
N ASP A 145 11.56 -19.60 -22.19
CA ASP A 145 10.67 -20.22 -23.21
C ASP A 145 9.14 -20.13 -22.96
N THR A 146 8.59 -19.01 -22.49
CA THR A 146 7.12 -18.87 -22.53
C THR A 146 6.59 -17.44 -22.70
N LYS A 147 6.41 -17.03 -23.97
CA LYS A 147 5.55 -15.90 -24.38
C LYS A 147 4.09 -16.31 -24.64
N ASP A 148 3.75 -17.60 -24.63
CA ASP A 148 2.39 -18.10 -24.94
C ASP A 148 1.92 -19.22 -24.00
N LYS A 149 1.55 -18.89 -22.75
CA LYS A 149 0.71 -19.80 -21.94
C LYS A 149 -0.68 -19.20 -21.73
N PRO A 150 -1.76 -19.98 -21.98
CA PRO A 150 -3.15 -19.54 -21.79
C PRO A 150 -3.45 -19.22 -20.31
N PRO A 151 -4.55 -18.51 -20.00
CA PRO A 151 -4.88 -18.08 -18.64
C PRO A 151 -4.90 -19.26 -17.67
N HIS A 152 -4.39 -19.02 -16.46
CA HIS A 152 -4.10 -20.00 -15.43
C HIS A 152 -5.30 -20.95 -15.20
N LYS A 153 -5.22 -22.18 -15.70
CA LYS A 153 -6.19 -23.23 -15.34
C LYS A 153 -6.14 -23.41 -13.82
N LEU A 154 -7.31 -23.43 -13.19
CA LEU A 154 -7.45 -23.73 -11.75
C LEU A 154 -6.70 -25.02 -11.41
N PRO A 155 -6.00 -25.10 -10.26
CA PRO A 155 -5.39 -26.33 -9.79
C PRO A 155 -6.41 -27.48 -9.79
N PRO A 156 -6.01 -28.73 -10.09
CA PRO A 156 -6.94 -29.87 -10.14
C PRO A 156 -7.74 -30.05 -8.84
N LEU A 157 -7.08 -29.83 -7.69
CA LEU A 157 -7.71 -29.88 -6.38
C LEU A 157 -8.74 -28.76 -6.20
N ALA A 158 -8.42 -27.53 -6.61
CA ALA A 158 -9.36 -26.41 -6.57
C ALA A 158 -10.59 -26.64 -7.47
N GLN A 159 -10.41 -27.25 -8.64
CA GLN A 159 -11.54 -27.61 -9.51
C GLN A 159 -12.44 -28.65 -8.85
N TRP A 160 -11.85 -29.66 -8.20
CA TRP A 160 -12.59 -30.69 -7.47
C TRP A 160 -13.37 -30.10 -6.29
N VAL A 161 -12.72 -29.28 -5.46
CA VAL A 161 -13.36 -28.59 -4.32
C VAL A 161 -14.51 -27.69 -4.78
N ARG A 162 -14.37 -26.99 -5.91
CA ARG A 162 -15.44 -26.14 -6.45
C ARG A 162 -16.61 -26.92 -7.07
N ARG A 163 -16.41 -28.18 -7.46
CA ARG A 163 -17.50 -29.06 -7.95
C ARG A 163 -18.29 -29.70 -6.80
N LEU A 164 -17.68 -29.84 -5.63
CA LEU A 164 -18.35 -30.37 -4.44
C LEU A 164 -19.45 -29.42 -3.98
N HIS A 165 -20.69 -29.86 -4.14
CA HIS A 165 -21.87 -29.16 -3.65
C HIS A 165 -22.47 -29.94 -2.49
N ILE A 166 -22.34 -29.41 -1.27
CA ILE A 166 -22.91 -30.02 -0.07
C ILE A 166 -24.05 -29.11 0.43
N PRO A 167 -25.32 -29.55 0.37
CA PRO A 167 -26.46 -28.76 0.80
C PRO A 167 -26.30 -28.26 2.24
N GLY A 168 -26.64 -26.99 2.50
CA GLY A 168 -26.60 -26.39 3.84
C GLY A 168 -25.22 -25.90 4.31
N THR A 169 -24.13 -26.19 3.59
CA THR A 169 -22.77 -25.82 4.02
C THR A 169 -22.03 -24.85 3.10
N MET A 170 -22.69 -24.38 2.04
CA MET A 170 -22.08 -23.56 0.99
C MET A 170 -22.01 -22.08 1.39
N ILE A 171 -20.80 -21.52 1.38
CA ILE A 171 -20.56 -20.09 1.64
C ILE A 171 -19.97 -19.44 0.40
N HIS A 172 -20.56 -18.32 -0.03
CA HIS A 172 -20.01 -17.50 -1.10
C HIS A 172 -18.86 -16.62 -0.58
N PHE A 173 -17.73 -16.65 -1.30
CA PHE A 173 -16.52 -15.87 -1.02
C PHE A 173 -16.21 -14.95 -2.20
N LYS A 174 -15.98 -13.67 -1.88
CA LYS A 174 -15.79 -12.60 -2.87
C LYS A 174 -14.46 -12.76 -3.63
N SER A 175 -13.42 -13.28 -2.97
CA SER A 175 -12.08 -13.46 -3.56
C SER A 175 -12.03 -14.42 -4.75
N ILE A 176 -12.92 -15.41 -4.78
CA ILE A 176 -12.95 -16.47 -5.82
C ILE A 176 -14.24 -16.46 -6.63
N ASP A 177 -15.12 -15.49 -6.35
CA ASP A 177 -16.48 -15.37 -6.90
C ASP A 177 -17.20 -16.72 -7.01
N ALA A 178 -17.14 -17.51 -5.93
CA ALA A 178 -17.64 -18.87 -5.91
C ALA A 178 -18.11 -19.29 -4.53
N LYS A 179 -18.99 -20.30 -4.51
CA LYS A 179 -19.44 -20.95 -3.28
C LYS A 179 -18.51 -22.13 -2.97
N VAL A 180 -17.99 -22.16 -1.75
CA VAL A 180 -17.19 -23.29 -1.22
C VAL A 180 -17.81 -23.76 0.08
N SER A 181 -17.87 -25.07 0.27
CA SER A 181 -18.40 -25.68 1.49
C SER A 181 -17.48 -25.40 2.68
N PHE A 182 -18.01 -24.91 3.80
CA PHE A 182 -17.20 -24.71 5.00
C PHE A 182 -16.62 -26.03 5.54
N LEU A 183 -17.23 -27.18 5.22
CA LEU A 183 -16.70 -28.50 5.60
C LEU A 183 -15.37 -28.83 4.93
N VAL A 184 -15.08 -28.25 3.77
CA VAL A 184 -13.77 -28.38 3.12
C VAL A 184 -12.76 -27.43 3.76
N LEU A 185 -13.22 -26.26 4.21
CA LEU A 185 -12.38 -25.28 4.91
C LEU A 185 -12.00 -25.73 6.32
N ALA A 186 -12.86 -26.50 6.98
CA ALA A 186 -12.68 -26.96 8.35
C ALA A 186 -11.36 -27.73 8.58
N PRO A 187 -11.05 -28.83 7.87
CA PRO A 187 -9.80 -29.55 8.07
C PRO A 187 -8.56 -28.70 7.72
N LEU A 188 -8.65 -27.82 6.72
CA LEU A 188 -7.56 -26.91 6.34
C LEU A 188 -7.29 -25.87 7.44
N GLY A 189 -8.35 -25.26 7.97
CA GLY A 189 -8.27 -24.31 9.08
C GLY A 189 -7.71 -25.00 10.33
N MET A 190 -8.27 -26.15 10.72
CA MET A 190 -7.80 -26.91 11.89
C MET A 190 -6.33 -27.33 11.77
N ALA A 191 -5.89 -27.82 10.61
CA ALA A 191 -4.48 -28.16 10.39
C ALA A 191 -3.56 -26.93 10.48
N THR A 192 -3.99 -25.81 9.89
CA THR A 192 -3.28 -24.52 9.95
C THR A 192 -3.12 -24.05 11.40
N GLY A 193 -4.20 -24.09 12.19
CA GLY A 193 -4.21 -23.70 13.58
C GLY A 193 -3.41 -24.64 14.49
N MET A 194 -3.51 -25.96 14.28
CA MET A 194 -2.74 -26.95 15.04
C MET A 194 -1.24 -26.72 14.87
N LEU A 195 -0.78 -26.49 13.63
CA LEU A 195 0.63 -26.22 13.35
C LEU A 195 1.07 -24.82 13.80
N ALA A 196 0.16 -23.84 13.82
CA ALA A 196 0.43 -22.57 14.50
C ALA A 196 0.65 -22.78 16.00
N ALA A 197 -0.19 -23.56 16.67
CA ALA A 197 -0.08 -23.78 18.11
C ALA A 197 1.06 -24.73 18.50
N THR A 198 1.56 -25.58 17.61
CA THR A 198 2.64 -26.53 17.96
C THR A 198 4.03 -26.04 17.58
N ILE A 199 4.18 -25.36 16.44
CA ILE A 199 5.50 -24.93 15.94
C ILE A 199 5.58 -23.43 15.61
N ALA A 200 4.46 -22.69 15.72
CA ALA A 200 4.30 -21.29 15.33
C ALA A 200 4.30 -20.99 13.81
N VAL A 201 4.09 -22.01 12.96
CA VAL A 201 4.30 -21.91 11.49
C VAL A 201 3.00 -22.02 10.67
N GLY A 202 1.82 -21.79 11.25
CA GLY A 202 0.53 -22.03 10.57
C GLY A 202 0.38 -21.43 9.16
N GLY A 203 0.74 -20.16 8.97
CA GLY A 203 0.54 -19.46 7.69
C GLY A 203 1.38 -19.97 6.51
N PHE A 204 2.45 -20.72 6.77
CA PHE A 204 3.19 -21.43 5.70
C PHE A 204 2.36 -22.53 5.06
N ILE A 205 1.34 -23.02 5.75
CA ILE A 205 0.45 -24.07 5.26
C ILE A 205 -0.89 -23.46 4.87
N GLY A 206 -1.38 -22.47 5.62
CA GLY A 206 -2.61 -21.73 5.30
C GLY A 206 -2.58 -21.10 3.91
N VAL A 207 -1.47 -20.43 3.53
CA VAL A 207 -1.34 -19.79 2.20
C VAL A 207 -1.36 -20.82 1.07
N PRO A 208 -0.47 -21.85 1.03
CA PRO A 208 -0.56 -22.90 0.00
C PRO A 208 -1.88 -23.65 0.00
N ALA A 209 -2.49 -23.90 1.17
CA ALA A 209 -3.79 -24.56 1.25
C ALA A 209 -4.87 -23.75 0.51
N MET A 210 -4.96 -22.44 0.75
CA MET A 210 -5.89 -21.58 0.04
C MET A 210 -5.58 -21.51 -1.47
N MET A 211 -4.31 -21.48 -1.86
CA MET A 211 -3.92 -21.45 -3.26
C MET A 211 -4.29 -22.74 -3.99
N TYR A 212 -3.94 -23.91 -3.44
CA TYR A 212 -4.08 -25.19 -4.14
C TYR A 212 -5.44 -25.84 -3.98
N PHE A 213 -6.07 -25.76 -2.79
CA PHE A 213 -7.37 -26.38 -2.54
C PHE A 213 -8.55 -25.48 -2.87
N ILE A 214 -8.41 -24.17 -2.71
CA ILE A 214 -9.51 -23.22 -2.95
C ILE A 214 -9.34 -22.50 -4.30
N GLY A 215 -8.09 -22.36 -4.77
CA GLY A 215 -7.79 -21.65 -6.01
C GLY A 215 -7.68 -20.13 -5.82
N LEU A 216 -7.36 -19.66 -4.61
CA LEU A 216 -7.13 -18.24 -4.38
C LEU A 216 -5.86 -17.79 -5.12
N PRO A 217 -5.88 -16.60 -5.75
CA PRO A 217 -4.66 -15.95 -6.20
C PRO A 217 -3.66 -15.80 -5.05
N ALA A 218 -2.37 -16.01 -5.31
CA ALA A 218 -1.32 -15.99 -4.28
C ALA A 218 -1.34 -14.71 -3.42
N LEU A 219 -1.57 -13.56 -4.05
CA LEU A 219 -1.68 -12.26 -3.39
C LEU A 219 -2.84 -12.22 -2.38
N MET A 220 -4.01 -12.69 -2.79
CA MET A 220 -5.20 -12.74 -1.93
C MET A 220 -5.07 -13.81 -0.84
N ALA A 221 -4.45 -14.96 -1.12
CA ALA A 221 -4.18 -15.99 -0.13
C ALA A 221 -3.23 -15.46 0.97
N SER A 222 -2.11 -14.84 0.59
CA SER A 222 -1.18 -14.22 1.56
C SER A 222 -1.83 -13.10 2.38
N ALA A 223 -2.69 -12.27 1.77
CA ALA A 223 -3.38 -11.20 2.47
C ALA A 223 -4.49 -11.72 3.41
N THR A 224 -5.26 -12.72 2.97
CA THR A 224 -6.32 -13.36 3.76
C THR A 224 -5.74 -14.17 4.93
N GLU A 225 -4.55 -14.74 4.76
CA GLU A 225 -3.82 -15.41 5.85
C GLU A 225 -3.53 -14.46 7.02
N LEU A 226 -3.36 -13.14 6.79
CA LEU A 226 -3.16 -12.20 7.89
C LEU A 226 -4.39 -12.11 8.82
N VAL A 227 -5.59 -12.33 8.28
CA VAL A 227 -6.81 -12.42 9.10
C VAL A 227 -6.81 -13.72 9.91
N ILE A 228 -6.47 -14.84 9.29
CA ILE A 228 -6.37 -16.15 9.96
C ILE A 228 -5.33 -16.08 11.08
N ALA A 229 -4.14 -15.54 10.78
CA ALA A 229 -3.04 -15.31 11.70
C ALA A 229 -3.38 -14.38 12.86
N PHE A 230 -4.23 -13.37 12.63
CA PHE A 230 -4.75 -12.53 13.71
C PHE A 230 -5.66 -13.32 14.64
N VAL A 231 -6.65 -14.04 14.09
CA VAL A 231 -7.61 -14.84 14.87
C VAL A 231 -6.88 -15.90 15.70
N MET A 232 -6.14 -16.79 15.03
CA MET A 232 -5.43 -17.89 15.70
C MET A 232 -4.30 -17.40 16.61
N GLY A 233 -3.67 -16.28 16.24
CA GLY A 233 -2.62 -15.67 17.05
C GLY A 233 -3.20 -15.08 18.34
N MET A 234 -4.32 -14.38 18.29
CA MET A 234 -4.98 -13.84 19.47
C MET A 234 -5.49 -14.96 20.39
N GLY A 235 -6.28 -15.89 19.85
CA GLY A 235 -6.86 -16.98 20.62
C GLY A 235 -5.79 -17.91 21.23
N GLY A 236 -4.80 -18.31 20.42
CA GLY A 236 -3.67 -19.09 20.93
C GLY A 236 -2.82 -18.36 21.97
N SER A 237 -2.65 -17.03 21.87
CA SER A 237 -1.94 -16.27 22.91
C SER A 237 -2.68 -16.32 24.25
N ILE A 238 -4.01 -16.17 24.21
CA ILE A 238 -4.85 -16.24 25.42
C ILE A 238 -4.79 -17.66 25.99
N LEU A 239 -4.99 -18.69 25.15
CA LEU A 239 -4.99 -20.09 25.58
C LEU A 239 -3.66 -20.51 26.21
N TYR A 240 -2.52 -20.12 25.62
CA TYR A 240 -1.22 -20.41 26.20
C TYR A 240 -0.89 -19.54 27.42
N ALA A 241 -1.43 -18.31 27.50
CA ALA A 241 -1.28 -17.48 28.69
C ALA A 241 -2.01 -18.11 29.90
N MET A 242 -3.15 -18.77 29.68
CA MET A 242 -3.86 -19.53 30.72
C MET A 242 -3.03 -20.72 31.26
N GLU A 243 -2.15 -21.28 30.44
CA GLU A 243 -1.20 -22.34 30.83
C GLU A 243 0.11 -21.76 31.45
N GLY A 244 0.21 -20.43 31.56
CA GLY A 244 1.40 -19.72 32.04
C GLY A 244 2.59 -19.74 31.07
N ALA A 245 2.39 -20.10 29.80
CA ALA A 245 3.48 -20.34 28.85
C ALA A 245 3.94 -19.12 28.06
N VAL A 246 3.21 -18.00 28.13
CA VAL A 246 3.56 -16.79 27.38
C VAL A 246 4.56 -15.94 28.17
N ASP A 247 5.77 -15.78 27.64
CA ASP A 247 6.70 -14.75 28.13
C ASP A 247 6.47 -13.45 27.34
N ILE A 248 5.80 -12.49 27.98
CA ILE A 248 5.51 -11.19 27.37
C ILE A 248 6.78 -10.38 27.09
N ARG A 249 7.85 -10.59 27.88
CA ARG A 249 9.12 -9.85 27.74
C ARG A 249 9.79 -10.25 26.43
N LEU A 250 9.90 -11.55 26.18
CA LEU A 250 10.38 -12.10 24.90
C LEU A 250 9.55 -11.57 23.73
N SER A 251 8.23 -11.64 23.87
CA SER A 251 7.28 -11.23 22.84
C SER A 251 7.45 -9.78 22.44
N MET A 252 7.63 -8.87 23.41
CA MET A 252 7.80 -7.44 23.16
C MET A 252 9.15 -7.10 22.54
N ILE A 253 10.24 -7.75 22.96
CA ILE A 253 11.58 -7.55 22.37
C ILE A 253 11.60 -8.01 20.91
N ILE A 254 11.07 -9.20 20.64
CA ILE A 254 10.97 -9.74 19.28
C ILE A 254 10.04 -8.88 18.42
N LEU A 255 8.91 -8.42 18.98
CA LEU A 255 8.01 -7.49 18.29
C LEU A 255 8.76 -6.24 17.86
N ALA A 256 9.48 -5.59 18.78
CA ALA A 256 10.23 -4.37 18.53
C ALA A 256 11.25 -4.55 17.39
N GLY A 257 12.11 -5.58 17.46
CA GLY A 257 13.06 -5.87 16.39
C GLY A 257 12.36 -6.18 15.06
N SER A 258 11.30 -6.99 15.10
CA SER A 258 10.62 -7.45 13.89
C SER A 258 9.88 -6.35 13.15
N LEU A 259 9.40 -5.30 13.83
CA LEU A 259 8.74 -4.16 13.17
C LEU A 259 9.70 -3.39 12.25
N PHE A 260 10.96 -3.21 12.66
CA PHE A 260 11.99 -2.62 11.80
C PHE A 260 12.36 -3.55 10.65
N GLY A 261 12.59 -4.83 10.96
CA GLY A 261 12.94 -5.83 9.97
C GLY A 261 11.89 -5.95 8.85
N ILE A 262 10.60 -5.97 9.21
CA ILE A 262 9.49 -6.10 8.25
C ILE A 262 9.51 -5.00 7.19
N GLN A 263 9.88 -3.77 7.55
CA GLN A 263 9.94 -2.67 6.59
C GLN A 263 11.02 -2.92 5.55
N ILE A 264 12.22 -3.32 5.97
CA ILE A 264 13.33 -3.64 5.07
C ILE A 264 12.98 -4.84 4.20
N GLY A 265 12.43 -5.90 4.80
CA GLY A 265 12.00 -7.09 4.09
C GLY A 265 10.94 -6.81 3.01
N ALA A 266 9.93 -6.01 3.35
CA ALA A 266 8.86 -5.64 2.43
C ALA A 266 9.40 -4.82 1.25
N ILE A 267 10.29 -3.85 1.49
CA ILE A 267 10.97 -3.11 0.42
C ILE A 267 11.85 -4.06 -0.42
N GLY A 268 12.50 -5.05 0.20
CA GLY A 268 13.25 -6.09 -0.51
C GLY A 268 12.42 -6.78 -1.60
N THR A 269 11.17 -7.12 -1.32
CA THR A 269 10.29 -7.79 -2.31
C THR A 269 9.95 -6.93 -3.52
N THR A 270 9.95 -5.59 -3.41
CA THR A 270 9.54 -4.72 -4.51
C THR A 270 10.59 -4.59 -5.61
N TYR A 271 11.85 -4.99 -5.33
CA TYR A 271 12.98 -4.83 -6.24
C TYR A 271 13.60 -6.16 -6.68
N VAL A 272 13.07 -7.30 -6.20
CA VAL A 272 13.70 -8.62 -6.37
C VAL A 272 12.75 -9.55 -7.12
N LYS A 273 13.30 -10.31 -8.08
CA LYS A 273 12.53 -11.26 -8.90
C LYS A 273 11.96 -12.40 -8.03
N ASP A 274 10.76 -12.87 -8.37
CA ASP A 274 10.02 -13.90 -7.61
C ASP A 274 10.82 -15.18 -7.33
N TYR A 275 11.58 -15.68 -8.30
CA TYR A 275 12.40 -16.88 -8.11
C TYR A 275 13.50 -16.66 -7.06
N VAL A 276 14.09 -15.47 -6.96
CA VAL A 276 15.12 -15.13 -5.96
C VAL A 276 14.51 -15.14 -4.56
N VAL A 277 13.28 -14.64 -4.41
CA VAL A 277 12.54 -14.71 -3.15
C VAL A 277 12.34 -16.17 -2.71
N LYS A 278 11.94 -17.04 -3.64
CA LYS A 278 11.79 -18.49 -3.39
C LYS A 278 13.11 -19.16 -3.02
N PHE A 279 14.23 -18.82 -3.69
CA PHE A 279 15.55 -19.35 -3.33
C PHE A 279 16.00 -18.94 -1.93
N VAL A 280 15.88 -17.66 -1.58
CA VAL A 280 16.24 -17.17 -0.24
C VAL A 280 15.39 -17.86 0.83
N MET A 281 14.08 -17.95 0.61
CA MET A 281 13.17 -18.68 1.49
C MET A 281 13.59 -20.14 1.67
N ALA A 282 13.77 -20.88 0.57
CA ALA A 282 14.15 -22.28 0.61
C ALA A 282 15.49 -22.50 1.32
N ALA A 283 16.49 -21.66 1.02
CA ALA A 283 17.80 -21.75 1.66
C ALA A 283 17.71 -21.59 3.18
N ILE A 284 17.01 -20.56 3.67
CA ILE A 284 16.83 -20.34 5.11
C ILE A 284 16.07 -21.52 5.74
N MET A 285 14.99 -21.99 5.11
CA MET A 285 14.20 -23.12 5.61
C MET A 285 15.02 -24.41 5.73
N LEU A 286 15.81 -24.74 4.70
CA LEU A 286 16.62 -25.95 4.68
C LEU A 286 17.81 -25.86 5.65
N LEU A 287 18.40 -24.68 5.85
CA LEU A 287 19.44 -24.49 6.87
C LEU A 287 18.86 -24.60 8.29
N VAL A 288 17.68 -24.04 8.55
CA VAL A 288 16.99 -24.19 9.84
C VAL A 288 16.60 -25.65 10.11
N LEU A 289 16.19 -26.38 9.08
CA LEU A 289 15.97 -27.83 9.15
C LEU A 289 17.24 -28.54 9.63
N VAL A 290 18.39 -28.29 8.97
CA VAL A 290 19.66 -28.90 9.34
C VAL A 290 20.02 -28.57 10.79
N SER A 291 19.82 -27.31 11.22
CA SER A 291 20.00 -26.92 12.61
C SER A 291 19.17 -27.80 13.56
N ARG A 292 17.85 -27.90 13.33
CA ARG A 292 16.95 -28.69 14.21
C ARG A 292 17.23 -30.18 14.19
N PHE A 293 17.67 -30.73 13.05
CA PHE A 293 18.04 -32.13 12.92
C PHE A 293 19.13 -32.54 13.93
N PHE A 294 20.17 -31.71 14.10
CA PHE A 294 21.28 -32.02 15.00
C PHE A 294 20.92 -31.99 16.49
N TYR A 295 19.83 -31.33 16.90
CA TYR A 295 19.37 -31.36 18.29
C TYR A 295 18.57 -32.63 18.66
N ILE A 296 17.99 -33.33 17.67
CA ILE A 296 17.09 -34.47 17.92
C ILE A 296 17.79 -35.61 18.68
N PRO A 297 19.01 -36.05 18.33
CA PRO A 297 19.70 -37.10 19.08
C PRO A 297 19.91 -36.74 20.56
N GLY A 298 20.28 -35.50 20.86
CA GLY A 298 20.46 -35.01 22.23
C GLY A 298 19.17 -35.12 23.05
N TYR A 299 18.04 -34.71 22.48
CA TYR A 299 16.74 -34.83 23.15
C TYR A 299 16.30 -36.28 23.33
N LEU A 300 16.53 -37.15 22.35
CA LEU A 300 16.23 -38.58 22.47
C LEU A 300 17.07 -39.26 23.57
N SER A 301 18.34 -38.89 23.67
CA SER A 301 19.25 -39.37 24.73
C SER A 301 18.77 -38.91 26.11
N GLN A 302 18.40 -37.63 26.26
CA GLN A 302 17.88 -37.09 27.52
C GLN A 302 16.56 -37.73 27.96
N LEU A 303 15.72 -38.16 27.01
CA LEU A 303 14.46 -38.87 27.29
C LEU A 303 14.65 -40.39 27.46
N GLY A 304 15.88 -40.90 27.39
CA GLY A 304 16.19 -42.33 27.50
C GLY A 304 15.61 -43.19 26.36
N LYS A 305 15.37 -42.60 25.18
CA LYS A 305 14.83 -43.30 24.00
C LYS A 305 15.91 -43.95 23.14
N ILE A 306 17.16 -43.52 23.30
CA ILE A 306 18.35 -44.10 22.68
C ILE A 306 19.43 -44.28 23.75
N ALA A 307 20.51 -45.00 23.41
CA ALA A 307 21.66 -45.13 24.30
C ALA A 307 22.21 -43.75 24.70
N PRO A 308 22.65 -43.55 25.96
CA PRO A 308 23.22 -42.30 26.42
C PRO A 308 24.37 -41.86 25.53
N ILE A 309 24.25 -40.67 24.95
CA ILE A 309 25.30 -40.06 24.15
C ILE A 309 26.24 -39.31 25.08
N ASP A 310 27.55 -39.46 24.86
CA ASP A 310 28.59 -38.70 25.56
C ASP A 310 28.36 -37.19 25.49
N GLU A 311 28.67 -36.47 26.58
CA GLU A 311 28.47 -35.02 26.67
C GLU A 311 29.24 -34.24 25.61
N GLY A 312 30.47 -34.67 25.26
CA GLY A 312 31.27 -34.06 24.22
C GLY A 312 30.59 -34.16 22.85
N THR A 313 30.00 -35.31 22.57
CA THR A 313 29.21 -35.52 21.34
C THR A 313 27.94 -34.67 21.32
N ILE A 314 27.22 -34.57 22.44
CA ILE A 314 26.04 -33.68 22.54
C ILE A 314 26.42 -32.22 22.32
N ARG A 315 27.52 -31.76 22.93
CA ARG A 315 28.03 -30.38 22.73
C ARG A 315 28.42 -30.12 21.29
N LEU A 316 29.06 -31.09 20.62
CA LEU A 316 29.39 -30.98 19.20
C LEU A 316 28.14 -30.87 18.32
N LEU A 317 27.15 -31.75 18.52
CA LEU A 317 25.90 -31.73 17.75
C LEU A 317 25.13 -30.42 17.96
N ASN A 318 25.00 -29.97 19.21
CA ASN A 318 24.38 -28.69 19.53
C ASN A 318 25.16 -27.54 18.88
N GLY A 319 26.49 -27.51 18.96
CA GLY A 319 27.33 -26.50 18.32
C GLY A 319 27.16 -26.43 16.80
N ILE A 320 27.02 -27.57 16.12
CA ILE A 320 26.69 -27.62 14.68
C ILE A 320 25.31 -27.01 14.45
N GLY A 321 24.33 -27.36 15.29
CA GLY A 321 22.98 -26.82 15.22
C GLY A 321 22.93 -25.30 15.41
N GLU A 322 23.65 -24.76 16.40
CA GLU A 322 23.79 -23.34 16.71
C GLU A 322 24.48 -22.58 15.57
N GLY A 323 25.63 -23.09 15.12
CA GLY A 323 26.40 -22.49 14.03
C GLY A 323 25.60 -22.44 12.72
N THR A 324 24.89 -23.53 12.39
CA THR A 324 24.05 -23.58 11.18
C THR A 324 22.91 -22.57 11.24
N LEU A 325 22.29 -22.37 12.41
CA LEU A 325 21.21 -21.40 12.58
C LEU A 325 21.71 -19.95 12.51
N GLY A 326 22.83 -19.67 13.17
CA GLY A 326 23.50 -18.36 13.07
C GLY A 326 23.89 -18.04 11.64
N PHE A 327 24.44 -19.01 10.91
CA PHE A 327 24.72 -18.90 9.49
C PHE A 327 23.45 -18.66 8.67
N ALA A 328 22.35 -19.38 8.91
CA ALA A 328 21.09 -19.20 8.21
C ALA A 328 20.53 -17.78 8.36
N LEU A 329 20.58 -17.23 9.58
CA LEU A 329 20.14 -15.88 9.89
C LEU A 329 20.98 -14.83 9.18
N LEU A 330 22.31 -14.95 9.27
CA LEU A 330 23.25 -14.02 8.64
C LEU A 330 23.15 -14.08 7.11
N PHE A 331 23.17 -15.30 6.55
CA PHE A 331 23.03 -15.55 5.12
C PHE A 331 21.72 -14.99 4.59
N GLY A 332 20.60 -15.23 5.28
CA GLY A 332 19.30 -14.69 4.93
C GLY A 332 19.28 -13.16 4.91
N ALA A 333 19.80 -12.51 5.95
CA ALA A 333 19.87 -11.04 6.01
C ALA A 333 20.76 -10.45 4.90
N VAL A 334 21.94 -11.02 4.67
CA VAL A 334 22.86 -10.57 3.62
C VAL A 334 22.27 -10.75 2.24
N MET A 335 21.64 -11.90 1.96
CA MET A 335 20.98 -12.16 0.69
C MET A 335 19.85 -11.17 0.42
N ILE A 336 19.01 -10.88 1.42
CA ILE A 336 17.92 -9.90 1.27
C ILE A 336 18.48 -8.51 0.99
N LEU A 337 19.50 -8.07 1.73
CA LEU A 337 20.12 -6.76 1.54
C LEU A 337 20.86 -6.64 0.19
N GLN A 338 21.57 -7.69 -0.24
CA GLN A 338 22.22 -7.72 -1.56
C GLN A 338 21.20 -7.70 -2.69
N ALA A 339 20.13 -8.49 -2.56
CA ALA A 339 19.06 -8.53 -3.56
C ALA A 339 18.37 -7.16 -3.66
N LEU A 340 18.11 -6.50 -2.53
CA LEU A 340 17.58 -5.14 -2.49
C LEU A 340 18.52 -4.13 -3.17
N TYR A 341 19.81 -4.15 -2.83
CA TYR A 341 20.80 -3.23 -3.40
C TYR A 341 20.92 -3.41 -4.93
N ARG A 342 21.01 -4.66 -5.40
CA ARG A 342 21.06 -4.98 -6.83
C ARG A 342 19.79 -4.54 -7.54
N GLY A 343 18.62 -4.86 -6.98
CA GLY A 343 17.33 -4.50 -7.56
C GLY A 343 17.12 -2.98 -7.67
N ILE A 344 17.52 -2.20 -6.66
CA ILE A 344 17.50 -0.73 -6.72
C ILE A 344 18.47 -0.22 -7.79
N SER A 345 19.67 -0.81 -7.89
CA SER A 345 20.67 -0.42 -8.89
C SER A 345 20.22 -0.71 -10.31
N GLU A 346 19.66 -1.91 -10.55
CA GLU A 346 19.08 -2.32 -11.83
C GLU A 346 17.92 -1.41 -12.21
N HIS A 347 17.00 -1.13 -11.28
CA HIS A 347 15.87 -0.24 -11.57
C HIS A 347 16.30 1.20 -11.88
N ARG A 348 17.32 1.73 -11.19
CA ARG A 348 17.93 3.02 -11.55
C ARG A 348 18.57 2.97 -12.94
N ARG A 349 19.29 1.90 -13.27
CA ARG A 349 19.90 1.70 -14.59
C ARG A 349 18.86 1.59 -15.70
N GLU A 350 17.77 0.87 -15.48
CA GLU A 350 16.65 0.74 -16.41
C GLU A 350 15.93 2.07 -16.62
N GLN A 351 15.71 2.85 -15.55
CA GLN A 351 15.16 4.21 -15.68
C GLN A 351 16.11 5.15 -16.42
N SER A 352 17.42 5.09 -16.13
CA SER A 352 18.43 5.87 -16.85
C SER A 352 18.57 5.43 -18.32
N ALA A 353 18.50 4.13 -18.60
CA ALA A 353 18.56 3.58 -19.95
C ALA A 353 17.27 3.83 -20.74
N ALA A 354 16.10 3.78 -20.09
CA ALA A 354 14.82 4.17 -20.70
C ALA A 354 14.79 5.68 -20.97
N SER A 355 15.29 6.51 -20.05
CA SER A 355 15.49 7.94 -20.26
C SER A 355 16.47 8.22 -21.42
N ALA A 356 17.57 7.45 -21.50
CA ALA A 356 18.54 7.56 -22.59
C ALA A 356 18.01 7.02 -23.93
N ALA A 357 17.20 5.97 -23.94
CA ALA A 357 16.56 5.42 -25.14
C ALA A 357 15.48 6.36 -25.67
N VAL A 358 14.69 6.98 -24.78
CA VAL A 358 13.74 8.06 -25.13
C VAL A 358 14.48 9.27 -25.71
N SER A 359 15.67 9.60 -25.16
CA SER A 359 16.56 10.63 -25.70
C SER A 359 17.14 10.27 -27.08
N ALA A 360 17.47 8.99 -27.32
CA ALA A 360 18.01 8.50 -28.59
C ALA A 360 16.97 8.43 -29.72
N THR A 361 15.66 8.34 -29.42
CA THR A 361 14.57 8.38 -30.42
C THR A 361 14.32 9.76 -31.05
N GLY A 362 15.16 10.77 -30.81
CA GLY A 362 15.07 12.05 -31.53
C GLY A 362 13.81 12.89 -31.28
N LEU A 363 13.08 12.63 -30.19
CA LEU A 363 11.85 13.33 -29.82
C LEU A 363 12.00 14.32 -28.65
N LEU A 364 13.22 14.56 -28.19
CA LEU A 364 13.54 15.58 -27.18
C LEU A 364 14.46 16.66 -27.74
N ALA A 365 13.94 17.40 -28.71
CA ALA A 365 14.38 18.75 -29.05
C ALA A 365 13.26 19.48 -29.81
N ALA A 366 12.03 19.43 -29.30
CA ALA A 366 11.07 20.49 -29.61
C ALA A 366 11.21 21.51 -28.48
N ASP A 367 11.54 22.75 -28.84
CA ASP A 367 11.67 23.90 -27.94
C ASP A 367 10.63 23.84 -26.82
N ALA A 368 11.06 23.50 -25.60
CA ALA A 368 10.20 23.51 -24.43
C ALA A 368 9.79 24.96 -24.18
N ARG A 369 8.64 25.35 -24.75
CA ARG A 369 8.06 26.66 -24.49
C ARG A 369 7.80 26.73 -22.98
N PRO A 370 8.24 27.80 -22.29
CA PRO A 370 7.91 27.96 -20.89
C PRO A 370 6.38 27.95 -20.73
N LEU A 371 5.89 27.06 -19.87
CA LEU A 371 4.47 26.94 -19.56
C LEU A 371 3.93 28.29 -19.10
N SER A 372 2.81 28.73 -19.66
CA SER A 372 2.27 30.05 -19.35
C SER A 372 1.74 30.10 -17.91
N PRO A 373 2.32 30.90 -17.00
CA PRO A 373 1.82 31.00 -15.63
C PRO A 373 0.53 31.82 -15.54
N LEU A 374 0.18 32.55 -16.60
CA LEU A 374 -1.06 33.33 -16.70
C LEU A 374 -2.20 32.53 -17.36
N GLY A 375 -1.87 31.44 -18.05
CA GLY A 375 -2.82 30.54 -18.70
C GLY A 375 -3.49 31.17 -19.93
N ARG A 376 -3.06 30.80 -21.15
CA ARG A 376 -3.73 31.23 -22.39
C ARG A 376 -5.06 30.51 -22.65
N PHE A 377 -5.38 29.54 -21.79
CA PHE A 377 -6.51 28.63 -21.92
C PHE A 377 -6.60 27.93 -23.28
N GLY A 378 -5.46 27.67 -23.94
CA GLY A 378 -5.42 27.07 -25.28
C GLY A 378 -5.22 25.55 -25.26
N CYS A 379 -4.60 25.01 -24.20
CA CYS A 379 -4.32 23.58 -24.07
C CYS A 379 -4.56 23.09 -22.64
N PHE A 380 -5.47 22.13 -22.46
CA PHE A 380 -5.83 21.56 -21.17
C PHE A 380 -5.29 20.13 -21.03
N LEU A 381 -4.84 19.76 -19.83
CA LEU A 381 -4.62 18.37 -19.44
C LEU A 381 -5.70 17.95 -18.45
N VAL A 382 -6.42 16.86 -18.73
CA VAL A 382 -7.40 16.28 -17.81
C VAL A 382 -6.88 14.95 -17.28
N ALA A 383 -6.72 14.85 -15.96
CA ALA A 383 -6.37 13.59 -15.30
C ALA A 383 -7.65 12.82 -14.91
N SER A 384 -7.84 11.63 -15.47
CA SER A 384 -9.05 10.83 -15.27
C SER A 384 -8.77 9.37 -14.89
N ASP A 385 -9.42 8.90 -13.83
CA ASP A 385 -9.23 7.57 -13.24
C ASP A 385 -10.51 6.73 -13.21
N ASN A 386 -11.48 7.09 -14.07
CA ASN A 386 -12.81 6.47 -14.17
C ASN A 386 -13.55 6.42 -12.82
N SER A 387 -13.40 7.47 -12.01
CA SER A 387 -14.15 7.64 -10.76
C SER A 387 -15.16 8.77 -10.91
N ASP A 388 -16.19 8.79 -10.06
CA ASP A 388 -17.16 9.88 -10.05
C ASP A 388 -16.53 11.27 -9.85
N PHE A 389 -15.36 11.34 -9.22
CA PHE A 389 -14.63 12.60 -9.01
C PHE A 389 -13.93 13.07 -10.28
N SER A 390 -13.36 12.15 -11.06
CA SER A 390 -12.78 12.50 -12.36
C SER A 390 -13.85 12.70 -13.43
N ALA A 391 -15.02 12.07 -13.33
CA ALA A 391 -16.14 12.30 -14.23
C ALA A 391 -16.61 13.77 -14.23
N ALA A 392 -16.71 14.38 -13.04
CA ALA A 392 -17.01 15.81 -12.93
C ALA A 392 -15.91 16.67 -13.57
N ALA A 393 -14.64 16.37 -13.31
CA ALA A 393 -13.51 17.07 -13.90
C ALA A 393 -13.51 17.00 -15.44
N VAL A 394 -13.80 15.83 -16.01
CA VAL A 394 -13.93 15.65 -17.47
C VAL A 394 -15.07 16.49 -18.02
N ARG A 395 -16.26 16.42 -17.41
CA ARG A 395 -17.44 17.17 -17.87
C ARG A 395 -17.18 18.68 -17.89
N GLU A 396 -16.65 19.23 -16.80
CA GLU A 396 -16.37 20.66 -16.68
C GLU A 396 -15.21 21.08 -17.60
N ALA A 397 -14.17 20.24 -17.74
CA ALA A 397 -13.07 20.51 -18.68
C ALA A 397 -13.56 20.59 -20.13
N LEU A 398 -14.44 19.69 -20.56
CA LEU A 398 -15.02 19.73 -21.90
C LEU A 398 -15.88 20.99 -22.11
N GLY A 399 -16.70 21.36 -21.11
CA GLY A 399 -17.50 22.58 -21.19
C GLY A 399 -16.64 23.85 -21.28
N MET A 400 -15.59 23.92 -20.47
CA MET A 400 -14.63 25.03 -20.50
C MET A 400 -13.83 25.05 -21.81
N ALA A 401 -13.37 23.90 -22.31
CA ALA A 401 -12.59 23.79 -23.54
C ALA A 401 -13.40 24.25 -24.75
N GLN A 402 -14.69 23.93 -24.80
CA GLN A 402 -15.60 24.38 -25.86
C GLN A 402 -15.73 25.92 -25.88
N LYS A 403 -15.89 26.55 -24.71
CA LYS A 403 -15.98 28.02 -24.59
C LYS A 403 -14.66 28.70 -24.96
N CYS A 404 -13.53 28.15 -24.51
CA CYS A 404 -12.20 28.71 -24.75
C CYS A 404 -11.61 28.33 -26.12
N LYS A 405 -12.26 27.45 -26.89
CA LYS A 405 -11.71 26.82 -28.10
C LYS A 405 -10.34 26.15 -27.84
N ALA A 406 -10.23 25.49 -26.69
CA ALA A 406 -9.01 24.85 -26.23
C ALA A 406 -8.88 23.43 -26.79
N ARG A 407 -7.64 23.01 -27.07
CA ARG A 407 -7.29 21.59 -27.23
C ARG A 407 -7.29 20.90 -25.88
N ILE A 408 -7.72 19.65 -25.83
CA ILE A 408 -7.73 18.84 -24.61
C ILE A 408 -6.88 17.57 -24.78
N HIS A 409 -5.96 17.37 -23.83
CA HIS A 409 -5.28 16.10 -23.62
C HIS A 409 -5.92 15.42 -22.43
N VAL A 410 -6.39 14.19 -22.58
CA VAL A 410 -7.00 13.41 -21.48
C VAL A 410 -6.08 12.25 -21.17
N MET A 411 -5.62 12.16 -19.93
CA MET A 411 -4.77 11.06 -19.49
C MET A 411 -5.50 10.14 -18.51
N SER A 412 -5.24 8.84 -18.65
CA SER A 412 -5.56 7.86 -17.63
C SER A 412 -4.31 7.10 -17.23
N LEU A 413 -4.05 7.04 -15.92
CA LEU A 413 -2.87 6.37 -15.40
C LEU A 413 -3.20 4.92 -15.09
N VAL A 414 -2.49 4.01 -15.72
CA VAL A 414 -2.44 2.59 -15.36
C VAL A 414 -1.20 2.38 -14.51
N ALA A 415 -1.39 1.87 -13.30
CA ALA A 415 -0.30 1.73 -12.34
C ALA A 415 0.71 0.69 -12.84
N SER A 416 1.90 1.13 -13.25
CA SER A 416 2.99 0.24 -13.64
C SER A 416 4.01 0.12 -12.50
N GLY A 417 3.59 -0.51 -11.41
CA GLY A 417 4.46 -0.93 -10.30
C GLY A 417 5.11 -2.28 -10.57
N LEU A 418 6.29 -2.55 -10.02
CA LEU A 418 6.83 -3.92 -9.96
C LEU A 418 5.94 -4.85 -9.11
N GLU A 419 5.09 -4.30 -8.22
CA GLU A 419 3.96 -5.04 -7.60
C GLU A 419 2.91 -5.52 -8.62
N TYR A 420 2.82 -4.88 -9.80
CA TYR A 420 2.04 -5.32 -10.96
C TYR A 420 2.86 -6.14 -11.97
N GLY A 421 4.19 -6.15 -11.89
CA GLY A 421 5.05 -6.99 -12.74
C GLY A 421 4.93 -8.48 -12.44
N GLY A 422 4.55 -8.84 -11.20
CA GLY A 422 4.20 -10.22 -10.81
C GLY A 422 2.75 -10.61 -11.13
N LEU A 423 1.91 -9.64 -11.52
CA LEU A 423 0.62 -9.94 -12.13
C LEU A 423 0.90 -10.33 -13.57
N GLY A 424 0.55 -11.56 -13.95
CA GLY A 424 0.63 -11.96 -15.34
C GLY A 424 -0.04 -10.92 -16.26
N ASN A 425 0.49 -10.85 -17.48
CA ASN A 425 -0.01 -10.10 -18.63
C ASN A 425 -1.56 -9.86 -18.69
N PRO A 426 -2.46 -10.80 -18.34
CA PRO A 426 -3.92 -10.57 -18.38
C PRO A 426 -4.47 -9.44 -17.48
N VAL A 427 -4.00 -9.25 -16.24
CA VAL A 427 -4.59 -8.20 -15.35
C VAL A 427 -4.18 -6.80 -15.79
N LEU A 428 -2.92 -6.65 -16.21
CA LEU A 428 -2.45 -5.42 -16.84
C LEU A 428 -3.18 -5.16 -18.16
N LYS A 429 -3.41 -6.19 -18.99
CA LYS A 429 -4.22 -6.07 -20.20
C LYS A 429 -5.66 -5.65 -19.90
N GLU A 430 -6.27 -6.18 -18.84
CA GLU A 430 -7.61 -5.80 -18.42
C GLU A 430 -7.65 -4.34 -17.96
N GLU A 431 -6.74 -3.91 -17.08
CA GLU A 431 -6.66 -2.50 -16.67
C GLU A 431 -6.37 -1.56 -17.85
N LEU A 432 -5.51 -1.96 -18.79
CA LEU A 432 -5.27 -1.21 -20.02
C LEU A 432 -6.53 -1.12 -20.88
N SER A 433 -7.26 -2.23 -21.04
CA SER A 433 -8.51 -2.24 -21.81
C SER A 433 -9.58 -1.36 -21.17
N LEU A 434 -9.68 -1.35 -19.84
CA LEU A 434 -10.60 -0.49 -19.10
C LEU A 434 -10.21 0.98 -19.22
N ALA A 435 -8.92 1.30 -19.09
CA ALA A 435 -8.42 2.65 -19.26
C ALA A 435 -8.64 3.15 -20.70
N GLN A 436 -8.38 2.31 -21.70
CA GLN A 436 -8.63 2.63 -23.09
C GLN A 436 -10.12 2.86 -23.37
N THR A 437 -10.99 1.95 -22.94
CA THR A 437 -12.45 2.08 -23.12
C THR A 437 -12.98 3.36 -22.47
N HIS A 438 -12.48 3.70 -21.28
CA HIS A 438 -12.81 4.95 -20.59
C HIS A 438 -12.39 6.18 -21.40
N LEU A 439 -11.15 6.18 -21.90
CA LEU A 439 -10.62 7.27 -22.72
C LEU A 439 -11.36 7.40 -24.05
N ASP A 440 -11.72 6.29 -24.71
CA ASP A 440 -12.50 6.29 -25.95
C ASP A 440 -13.88 6.95 -25.74
N GLY A 441 -14.53 6.65 -24.61
CA GLY A 441 -15.77 7.30 -24.21
C GLY A 441 -15.64 8.81 -24.02
N ILE A 442 -14.52 9.28 -23.47
CA ILE A 442 -14.23 10.72 -23.33
C ILE A 442 -13.92 11.36 -24.69
N SER A 443 -13.12 10.68 -25.53
CA SER A 443 -12.82 11.15 -26.90
C SER A 443 -14.09 11.32 -27.71
N GLN A 444 -15.05 10.40 -27.60
CA GLN A 444 -16.34 10.52 -28.27
C GLN A 444 -17.14 11.72 -27.76
N GLN A 445 -17.24 11.91 -26.43
CA GLN A 445 -17.90 13.09 -25.86
C GLN A 445 -17.28 14.42 -26.31
N ALA A 446 -15.95 14.45 -26.51
CA ALA A 446 -15.27 15.62 -27.03
C ALA A 446 -15.57 15.86 -28.51
N LYS A 447 -15.58 14.81 -29.33
CA LYS A 447 -15.96 14.87 -30.76
C LYS A 447 -17.38 15.38 -30.94
N ASP A 448 -18.32 14.89 -30.14
CA ASP A 448 -19.74 15.31 -30.19
C ASP A 448 -19.90 16.82 -29.88
N ARG A 449 -18.92 17.41 -29.18
CA ARG A 449 -18.87 18.86 -28.85
C ARG A 449 -17.95 19.66 -29.78
N GLY A 450 -17.33 19.04 -30.78
CA GLY A 450 -16.41 19.69 -31.71
C GLY A 450 -15.08 20.12 -31.08
N ILE A 451 -14.61 19.41 -30.05
CA ILE A 451 -13.37 19.73 -29.31
C ILE A 451 -12.22 18.86 -29.83
N ASP A 452 -11.06 19.47 -30.11
CA ASP A 452 -9.83 18.76 -30.46
C ASP A 452 -9.28 18.01 -29.24
N CYS A 453 -9.42 16.68 -29.23
CA CYS A 453 -9.15 15.82 -28.07
C CYS A 453 -8.20 14.66 -28.40
N GLU A 454 -7.08 14.62 -27.69
CA GLU A 454 -6.13 13.50 -27.70
C GLU A 454 -6.14 12.75 -26.37
N THR A 455 -6.17 11.42 -26.41
CA THR A 455 -6.21 10.57 -25.21
C THR A 455 -4.92 9.80 -25.00
N HIS A 456 -4.46 9.69 -23.75
CA HIS A 456 -3.16 9.13 -23.39
C HIS A 456 -3.30 8.12 -22.25
N VAL A 457 -3.02 6.86 -22.53
CA VAL A 457 -2.80 5.85 -21.48
C VAL A 457 -1.37 6.02 -20.98
N ILE A 458 -1.21 6.44 -19.73
CA ILE A 458 0.09 6.65 -19.11
C ILE A 458 0.41 5.48 -18.20
N HIS A 459 1.63 4.97 -18.31
CA HIS A 459 2.15 3.94 -17.42
C HIS A 459 3.06 4.60 -16.39
N GLY A 460 2.71 4.50 -15.12
CA GLY A 460 3.58 5.01 -14.06
C GLY A 460 3.15 4.62 -12.66
N GLN A 461 4.02 4.88 -11.68
CA GLN A 461 3.78 4.52 -10.27
C GLN A 461 3.27 5.70 -9.44
N ILE A 462 3.74 6.90 -9.74
CA ILE A 462 3.53 8.10 -8.91
C ILE A 462 2.61 9.06 -9.67
N VAL A 463 1.33 9.04 -9.29
CA VAL A 463 0.25 9.76 -10.00
C VAL A 463 0.56 11.24 -10.22
N ASP A 464 1.03 11.95 -9.19
CA ASP A 464 1.33 13.37 -9.30
C ASP A 464 2.48 13.65 -10.27
N GLN A 465 3.53 12.82 -10.29
CA GLN A 465 4.66 12.99 -11.19
C GLN A 465 4.26 12.77 -12.65
N GLU A 466 3.45 11.75 -12.92
CA GLU A 466 2.99 11.46 -14.27
C GLU A 466 2.05 12.53 -14.83
N ILE A 467 1.20 13.11 -13.98
CA ILE A 467 0.37 14.26 -14.37
C ILE A 467 1.26 15.45 -14.73
N LEU A 468 2.27 15.75 -13.90
CA LEU A 468 3.17 16.89 -14.10
C LEU A 468 4.06 16.70 -15.33
N SER A 469 4.62 15.51 -15.55
CA SER A 469 5.43 15.20 -16.72
C SER A 469 4.62 15.25 -18.01
N THR A 470 3.37 14.76 -17.97
CA THR A 470 2.43 14.83 -19.11
C THR A 470 2.04 16.27 -19.42
N ALA A 471 1.79 17.09 -18.40
CA ALA A 471 1.49 18.52 -18.56
C ALA A 471 2.65 19.26 -19.24
N GLN A 472 3.89 18.95 -18.84
CA GLN A 472 5.10 19.48 -19.46
C GLN A 472 5.27 18.99 -20.90
N ARG A 473 5.07 17.69 -21.15
CA ARG A 473 5.19 17.07 -22.48
C ARG A 473 4.27 17.72 -23.51
N PHE A 474 3.04 18.02 -23.13
CA PHE A 474 2.04 18.61 -24.01
C PHE A 474 1.92 20.13 -23.88
N ASN A 475 2.83 20.77 -23.14
CA ASN A 475 2.86 22.21 -22.91
C ASN A 475 1.48 22.77 -22.49
N THR A 476 0.82 22.12 -21.54
CA THR A 476 -0.56 22.47 -21.16
C THR A 476 -0.62 23.70 -20.26
N ASP A 477 -1.57 24.59 -20.52
CA ASP A 477 -1.79 25.83 -19.76
C ASP A 477 -2.57 25.60 -18.46
N LEU A 478 -3.35 24.52 -18.40
CA LEU A 478 -4.25 24.19 -17.30
C LEU A 478 -4.31 22.68 -17.07
N ILE A 479 -4.10 22.26 -15.83
CA ILE A 479 -4.40 20.90 -15.37
C ILE A 479 -5.80 20.88 -14.75
N VAL A 480 -6.69 20.05 -15.24
CA VAL A 480 -8.03 19.83 -14.68
C VAL A 480 -8.07 18.45 -14.04
N MET A 481 -8.49 18.38 -12.78
CA MET A 481 -8.59 17.10 -12.08
C MET A 481 -9.67 17.11 -11.00
N GLY A 482 -10.11 15.92 -10.62
CA GLY A 482 -11.02 15.76 -9.49
C GLY A 482 -10.34 16.15 -8.18
N ARG A 483 -11.14 16.57 -7.19
CA ARG A 483 -10.65 16.84 -5.83
C ARG A 483 -9.96 15.63 -5.16
N ARG A 484 -10.31 14.42 -5.59
CA ARG A 484 -9.71 13.17 -5.14
C ARG A 484 -9.80 12.11 -6.24
N GLY A 485 -8.98 11.08 -6.15
CA GLY A 485 -9.09 9.89 -6.99
C GLY A 485 -9.89 8.76 -6.35
N ARG A 486 -9.94 7.62 -7.05
CA ARG A 486 -10.67 6.39 -6.72
C ARG A 486 -10.35 5.79 -5.33
N ARG A 487 -9.21 6.16 -4.72
CA ARG A 487 -8.68 5.55 -3.48
C ARG A 487 -8.88 6.38 -2.18
N GLY A 488 -9.60 7.50 -2.20
CA GLY A 488 -9.76 8.39 -1.03
C GLY A 488 -10.84 7.96 -0.02
N LEU A 489 -10.46 7.76 1.25
CA LEU A 489 -11.32 7.19 2.32
C LEU A 489 -12.34 8.15 2.98
N ALA A 490 -12.20 9.47 2.84
CA ALA A 490 -13.12 10.46 3.44
C ALA A 490 -13.86 11.25 2.37
N ARG A 491 -15.18 11.48 2.55
CA ARG A 491 -16.01 12.21 1.55
C ARG A 491 -15.64 13.69 1.41
N MET A 492 -15.04 14.29 2.44
CA MET A 492 -14.77 15.73 2.54
C MET A 492 -13.29 16.11 2.48
N MET A 493 -12.33 15.20 2.24
CA MET A 493 -10.89 15.54 2.21
C MET A 493 -10.29 15.57 0.80
N LEU A 494 -9.31 16.45 0.61
CA LEU A 494 -8.46 16.61 -0.58
C LEU A 494 -7.57 15.37 -0.79
N GLY A 495 -7.47 14.90 -2.03
CA GLY A 495 -6.61 13.78 -2.38
C GLY A 495 -5.12 14.14 -2.36
N HIS A 496 -4.27 13.19 -1.95
CA HIS A 496 -2.82 13.37 -1.88
C HIS A 496 -2.20 13.70 -3.26
N ALA A 497 -2.66 13.08 -4.35
CA ALA A 497 -2.21 13.39 -5.70
C ALA A 497 -2.59 14.83 -6.09
N THR A 498 -3.83 15.25 -5.83
CA THR A 498 -4.33 16.61 -6.09
C THR A 498 -3.50 17.66 -5.34
N ALA A 499 -3.25 17.45 -4.04
CA ALA A 499 -2.42 18.37 -3.26
C ALA A 499 -1.00 18.52 -3.82
N ARG A 500 -0.36 17.41 -4.24
CA ARG A 500 0.99 17.43 -4.82
C ARG A 500 1.04 18.09 -6.20
N VAL A 501 0.04 17.85 -7.04
CA VAL A 501 -0.09 18.51 -8.34
C VAL A 501 -0.22 20.03 -8.13
N ILE A 502 -1.11 20.48 -7.23
CA ILE A 502 -1.23 21.92 -6.93
C ILE A 502 0.08 22.49 -6.38
N GLY A 503 0.76 21.77 -5.49
CA GLY A 503 2.04 22.20 -4.93
C GLY A 503 3.10 22.40 -6.00
N LYS A 504 3.29 21.41 -6.87
CA LYS A 504 4.42 21.33 -7.81
C LYS A 504 4.12 21.78 -9.25
N SER A 505 2.86 22.05 -9.59
CA SER A 505 2.49 22.39 -10.97
C SER A 505 3.15 23.68 -11.44
N PRO A 506 3.77 23.70 -12.62
CA PRO A 506 4.24 24.94 -13.25
C PRO A 506 3.10 25.77 -13.87
N CYS A 507 1.90 25.21 -14.05
CA CYS A 507 0.74 25.86 -14.66
C CYS A 507 -0.50 25.80 -13.75
N ASN A 508 -1.56 26.53 -14.10
CA ASN A 508 -2.77 26.62 -13.29
C ASN A 508 -3.44 25.25 -13.09
N VAL A 509 -4.14 25.07 -11.96
CA VAL A 509 -4.82 23.82 -11.63
C VAL A 509 -6.28 24.09 -11.30
N LEU A 510 -7.19 23.50 -12.06
CA LEU A 510 -8.62 23.50 -11.79
C LEU A 510 -9.00 22.21 -11.07
N VAL A 511 -9.45 22.36 -9.82
CA VAL A 511 -9.93 21.25 -8.99
C VAL A 511 -11.44 21.23 -9.01
N VAL A 512 -12.02 20.11 -9.43
CA VAL A 512 -13.46 19.96 -9.60
C VAL A 512 -14.03 18.96 -8.57
N PRO A 513 -14.84 19.42 -7.61
CA PRO A 513 -15.64 18.53 -6.76
C PRO A 513 -16.70 17.75 -7.55
N ARG A 514 -17.13 16.60 -7.02
CA ARG A 514 -18.07 15.68 -7.69
C ARG A 514 -19.37 16.34 -8.18
N THR A 515 -19.91 17.26 -7.38
CA THR A 515 -21.20 17.93 -7.61
C THR A 515 -21.05 19.33 -8.20
N ALA A 516 -19.82 19.75 -8.53
CA ALA A 516 -19.58 21.09 -9.07
C ALA A 516 -20.03 21.16 -10.53
N HIS A 517 -20.64 22.29 -10.91
CA HIS A 517 -21.07 22.60 -12.28
C HIS A 517 -20.68 24.05 -12.58
N ILE A 518 -19.90 24.27 -13.63
CA ILE A 518 -19.38 25.59 -14.01
C ILE A 518 -20.20 26.12 -15.19
N GLU A 519 -21.25 26.85 -14.88
CA GLU A 519 -22.14 27.44 -15.88
C GLU A 519 -21.65 28.84 -16.31
N GLY A 520 -20.85 29.49 -15.48
CA GLY A 520 -20.37 30.86 -15.65
C GLY A 520 -21.28 31.89 -14.98
N ARG A 521 -21.95 31.50 -13.88
CA ARG A 521 -22.92 32.34 -13.15
C ARG A 521 -22.22 33.45 -12.38
N HIS A 522 -21.19 33.11 -11.61
CA HIS A 522 -20.48 34.09 -10.77
C HIS A 522 -19.13 33.55 -10.30
N ILE A 523 -18.10 34.39 -10.30
CA ILE A 523 -16.77 34.05 -9.76
C ILE A 523 -16.58 34.73 -8.40
N VAL A 524 -16.16 33.96 -7.39
CA VAL A 524 -15.60 34.52 -6.16
C VAL A 524 -14.08 34.45 -6.23
N LEU A 525 -13.44 35.62 -6.23
CA LEU A 525 -11.99 35.77 -6.28
C LEU A 525 -11.46 36.15 -4.90
N ALA A 526 -10.67 35.29 -4.27
CA ALA A 526 -10.04 35.61 -2.99
C ALA A 526 -8.65 36.23 -3.20
N THR A 527 -8.38 37.34 -2.51
CA THR A 527 -7.09 38.03 -2.56
C THR A 527 -6.62 38.47 -1.18
N ASP A 528 -5.33 38.25 -0.92
CA ASP A 528 -4.58 38.77 0.23
C ASP A 528 -3.52 39.80 -0.19
N GLY A 529 -3.52 40.20 -1.47
CA GLY A 529 -2.54 41.13 -2.05
C GLY A 529 -1.15 40.53 -2.23
N SER A 530 -0.99 39.20 -2.09
CA SER A 530 0.25 38.51 -2.43
C SER A 530 0.44 38.44 -3.95
N ARG A 531 1.68 38.17 -4.40
CA ARG A 531 2.01 37.99 -5.82
C ARG A 531 1.15 36.91 -6.52
N HIS A 532 0.74 35.88 -5.79
CA HIS A 532 -0.08 34.80 -6.34
C HIS A 532 -1.55 35.23 -6.43
N ALA A 533 -2.02 36.00 -5.46
CA ALA A 533 -3.35 36.60 -5.49
C ALA A 533 -3.46 37.64 -6.61
N ASP A 534 -2.46 38.49 -6.83
CA ASP A 534 -2.46 39.43 -7.96
C ASP A 534 -2.52 38.70 -9.31
N ARG A 535 -1.77 37.61 -9.48
CA ARG A 535 -1.91 36.73 -10.66
C ARG A 535 -3.31 36.10 -10.75
N ALA A 536 -3.91 35.76 -9.62
CA ALA A 536 -5.27 35.25 -9.57
C ALA A 536 -6.29 36.29 -10.04
N VAL A 537 -6.10 37.58 -9.72
CA VAL A 537 -6.90 38.69 -10.25
C VAL A 537 -6.80 38.77 -11.77
N MET A 538 -5.58 38.74 -12.31
CA MET A 538 -5.35 38.78 -13.76
C MET A 538 -6.04 37.61 -14.47
N THR A 539 -5.87 36.39 -13.93
CA THR A 539 -6.39 35.15 -14.53
C THR A 539 -7.92 35.09 -14.44
N ALA A 540 -8.49 35.49 -13.29
CA ALA A 540 -9.94 35.61 -13.13
C ALA A 540 -10.52 36.63 -14.10
N GLY A 541 -9.82 37.74 -14.34
CA GLY A 541 -10.22 38.75 -15.30
C GLY A 541 -10.31 38.20 -16.72
N GLN A 542 -9.29 37.46 -17.16
CA GLN A 542 -9.29 36.81 -18.47
C GLN A 542 -10.44 35.80 -18.62
N LEU A 543 -10.66 34.99 -17.60
CA LEU A 543 -11.74 33.99 -17.61
C LEU A 543 -13.13 34.64 -17.64
N ALA A 544 -13.33 35.67 -16.82
CA ALA A 544 -14.57 36.44 -16.78
C ALA A 544 -14.84 37.17 -18.09
N HIS A 545 -13.80 37.71 -18.73
CA HIS A 545 -13.95 38.36 -20.04
C HIS A 545 -14.41 37.36 -21.11
N GLN A 546 -13.81 36.16 -21.15
CA GLN A 546 -14.21 35.10 -22.10
C GLN A 546 -15.61 34.55 -21.83
N CYS A 547 -16.01 34.45 -20.56
CA CYS A 547 -17.27 33.82 -20.16
C CYS A 547 -18.40 34.83 -19.88
N GLN A 548 -18.10 36.15 -19.94
CA GLN A 548 -18.99 37.23 -19.50
C GLN A 548 -19.52 37.04 -18.07
N THR A 549 -18.65 36.59 -17.16
CA THR A 549 -19.04 36.20 -15.79
C THR A 549 -18.73 37.31 -14.79
N PRO A 550 -19.68 37.75 -13.94
CA PRO A 550 -19.41 38.72 -12.90
C PRO A 550 -18.46 38.18 -11.82
N ILE A 551 -17.70 39.07 -11.17
CA ILE A 551 -16.73 38.73 -10.13
C ILE A 551 -17.03 39.47 -8.81
N THR A 552 -17.06 38.74 -7.69
CA THR A 552 -16.92 39.34 -6.35
C THR A 552 -15.51 39.11 -5.83
N VAL A 553 -14.78 40.20 -5.59
CA VAL A 553 -13.44 40.18 -4.99
C VAL A 553 -13.57 40.20 -3.47
N VAL A 554 -12.93 39.24 -2.79
CA VAL A 554 -13.00 39.09 -1.34
C VAL A 554 -11.59 39.12 -0.75
N SER A 555 -11.40 39.91 0.29
CA SER A 555 -10.28 39.75 1.22
C SER A 555 -10.84 39.47 2.61
N VAL A 556 -10.22 38.54 3.35
CA VAL A 556 -10.66 38.17 4.69
C VAL A 556 -9.58 38.52 5.70
N ILE A 557 -9.96 39.28 6.71
CA ILE A 557 -9.10 39.66 7.84
C ILE A 557 -9.56 38.95 9.11
N ASP A 558 -8.65 38.76 10.06
CA ASP A 558 -8.98 38.18 11.37
C ASP A 558 -9.87 39.13 12.20
N HIS A 559 -10.63 38.60 13.16
CA HIS A 559 -11.37 39.39 14.14
C HIS A 559 -10.47 40.32 14.95
N GLU A 560 -9.22 39.92 15.17
CA GLU A 560 -8.21 40.70 15.91
C GLU A 560 -7.38 41.61 14.99
N ALA A 561 -7.77 41.78 13.71
CA ALA A 561 -7.01 42.58 12.77
C ALA A 561 -6.99 44.07 13.15
N THR A 562 -5.81 44.69 13.04
CA THR A 562 -5.63 46.12 13.32
C THR A 562 -6.30 46.99 12.27
N SER A 563 -6.57 48.27 12.61
CA SER A 563 -7.09 49.25 11.65
C SER A 563 -6.22 49.38 10.40
N GLU A 564 -4.89 49.29 10.55
CA GLU A 564 -3.95 49.28 9.42
C GLU A 564 -4.13 48.05 8.51
N GLN A 565 -4.32 46.86 9.09
CA GLN A 565 -4.58 45.64 8.32
C GLN A 565 -5.90 45.73 7.56
N ARG A 566 -6.94 46.31 8.15
CA ARG A 566 -8.21 46.56 7.47
C ARG A 566 -8.04 47.52 6.28
N ILE A 567 -7.39 48.66 6.50
CA ILE A 567 -7.13 49.64 5.42
C ILE A 567 -6.33 48.99 4.29
N ARG A 568 -5.32 48.19 4.62
CA ARG A 568 -4.53 47.46 3.62
C ARG A 568 -5.38 46.47 2.83
N ALA A 569 -6.27 45.72 3.49
CA ALA A 569 -7.19 44.81 2.81
C ALA A 569 -8.15 45.55 1.87
N GLU A 570 -8.69 46.69 2.31
CA GLU A 570 -9.55 47.55 1.49
C GLU A 570 -8.80 48.09 0.26
N GLN A 571 -7.55 48.51 0.41
CA GLN A 571 -6.69 48.93 -0.70
C GLN A 571 -6.40 47.78 -1.68
N VAL A 572 -6.13 46.57 -1.18
CA VAL A 572 -5.91 45.38 -2.01
C VAL A 572 -7.15 45.06 -2.84
N VAL A 573 -8.33 45.05 -2.20
CA VAL A 573 -9.61 44.82 -2.88
C VAL A 573 -9.89 45.92 -3.90
N GLY A 574 -9.70 47.19 -3.53
CA GLY A 574 -9.88 48.34 -4.42
C GLY A 574 -9.04 48.24 -5.68
N ARG A 575 -7.72 47.99 -5.54
CA ARG A 575 -6.81 47.80 -6.69
C ARG A 575 -7.27 46.68 -7.63
N ALA A 576 -7.70 45.54 -7.07
CA ALA A 576 -8.18 44.41 -7.86
C ALA A 576 -9.48 44.75 -8.61
N VAL A 577 -10.43 45.43 -7.96
CA VAL A 577 -11.68 45.89 -8.58
C VAL A 577 -11.41 46.89 -9.68
N ASP A 578 -10.54 47.87 -9.44
CA ASP A 578 -10.20 48.90 -10.44
C ASP A 578 -9.56 48.27 -11.69
N TYR A 579 -8.63 47.31 -11.48
CA TYR A 579 -8.04 46.55 -12.58
C TYR A 579 -9.10 45.80 -13.39
N LEU A 580 -10.02 45.09 -12.73
CA LEU A 580 -11.08 44.31 -13.38
C LEU A 580 -12.09 45.21 -14.13
N LYS A 581 -12.47 46.35 -13.54
CA LYS A 581 -13.33 47.35 -14.19
C LYS A 581 -12.66 47.94 -15.44
N GLY A 582 -11.35 48.18 -15.39
CA GLY A 582 -10.56 48.60 -16.55
C GLY A 582 -10.59 47.60 -17.72
N GLN A 583 -10.93 46.33 -17.46
CA GLN A 583 -11.13 45.28 -18.46
C GLN A 583 -12.61 45.11 -18.87
N ASN A 584 -13.49 46.04 -18.49
CA ASN A 584 -14.95 46.00 -18.69
C ASN A 584 -15.63 44.78 -18.04
N ILE A 585 -15.14 44.33 -16.89
CA ILE A 585 -15.73 43.20 -16.15
C ILE A 585 -16.67 43.74 -15.08
N THR A 586 -17.87 43.18 -14.99
CA THR A 586 -18.79 43.48 -13.89
C THR A 586 -18.23 42.92 -12.59
N CYS A 587 -17.80 43.78 -11.69
CA CYS A 587 -17.23 43.34 -10.41
C CYS A 587 -17.53 44.28 -9.25
N GLU A 588 -17.51 43.68 -8.07
CA GLU A 588 -17.62 44.35 -6.77
C GLU A 588 -16.54 43.78 -5.82
N GLY A 589 -16.23 44.53 -4.76
CA GLY A 589 -15.21 44.14 -3.80
C GLY A 589 -15.71 44.30 -2.37
N THR A 590 -15.32 43.38 -1.49
CA THR A 590 -15.64 43.46 -0.07
C THR A 590 -14.52 42.89 0.81
N VAL A 591 -14.37 43.46 2.00
CA VAL A 591 -13.50 42.94 3.06
C VAL A 591 -14.37 42.31 4.12
N LEU A 592 -14.13 41.04 4.40
CA LEU A 592 -14.84 40.26 5.41
C LEU A 592 -13.97 40.07 6.65
N THR A 593 -14.61 39.83 7.80
CA THR A 593 -13.91 39.58 9.06
C THR A 593 -14.28 38.19 9.55
N GLY A 594 -13.29 37.30 9.69
CA GLY A 594 -13.50 35.93 10.11
C GLY A 594 -12.41 34.96 9.65
N ARG A 595 -12.73 33.67 9.63
CA ARG A 595 -11.82 32.64 9.12
C ARG A 595 -11.88 32.62 7.57
N PRO A 596 -10.75 32.79 6.86
CA PRO A 596 -10.75 32.95 5.40
C PRO A 596 -11.51 31.88 4.64
N ASP A 597 -11.32 30.60 4.96
CA ASP A 597 -11.98 29.49 4.29
C ASP A 597 -13.50 29.50 4.47
N GLY A 598 -13.98 29.76 5.68
CA GLY A 598 -15.41 29.84 5.98
C GLY A 598 -16.08 31.02 5.28
N GLU A 599 -15.51 32.22 5.41
CA GLU A 599 -16.06 33.45 4.82
C GLU A 599 -16.09 33.40 3.28
N ILE A 600 -15.08 32.80 2.66
CA ILE A 600 -15.05 32.62 1.20
C ILE A 600 -16.13 31.64 0.75
N ILE A 601 -16.31 30.51 1.45
CA ILE A 601 -17.35 29.52 1.13
C ILE A 601 -18.74 30.12 1.35
N ASP A 602 -18.93 30.91 2.40
CA ASP A 602 -20.19 31.60 2.66
C ASP A 602 -20.50 32.65 1.58
N MET A 603 -19.49 33.39 1.11
CA MET A 603 -19.67 34.30 -0.02
C MET A 603 -20.08 33.57 -1.31
N VAL A 604 -19.48 32.41 -1.58
CA VAL A 604 -19.84 31.56 -2.72
C VAL A 604 -21.31 31.16 -2.66
N ASN A 605 -21.81 30.78 -1.48
CA ASN A 605 -23.22 30.45 -1.29
C ASN A 605 -24.12 31.68 -1.48
N ARG A 606 -23.76 32.83 -0.90
CA ARG A 606 -24.54 34.09 -1.01
C ARG A 606 -24.65 34.61 -2.44
N LYS A 607 -23.58 34.51 -3.23
CA LYS A 607 -23.53 34.95 -4.62
C LYS A 607 -23.93 33.86 -5.62
N ASN A 608 -24.27 32.66 -5.13
CA ASN A 608 -24.56 31.50 -5.96
C ASN A 608 -23.45 31.22 -6.99
N ALA A 609 -22.20 31.38 -6.56
CA ALA A 609 -21.03 31.28 -7.40
C ALA A 609 -20.70 29.82 -7.73
N ASP A 610 -20.26 29.60 -8.97
CA ASP A 610 -19.88 28.28 -9.50
C ASP A 610 -18.37 28.11 -9.68
N LEU A 611 -17.59 29.17 -9.43
CA LEU A 611 -16.14 29.11 -9.44
C LEU A 611 -15.50 29.96 -8.34
N ILE A 612 -14.56 29.36 -7.61
CA ILE A 612 -13.67 30.06 -6.68
C ILE A 612 -12.31 30.21 -7.36
N VAL A 613 -11.75 31.42 -7.40
CA VAL A 613 -10.40 31.67 -7.90
C VAL A 613 -9.50 32.09 -6.74
N VAL A 614 -8.37 31.40 -6.57
CA VAL A 614 -7.42 31.64 -5.47
C VAL A 614 -5.97 31.53 -5.95
N GLY A 615 -5.06 32.25 -5.29
CA GLY A 615 -3.63 32.00 -5.44
C GLY A 615 -3.21 30.67 -4.80
N SER A 616 -2.16 30.04 -5.32
CA SER A 616 -1.62 28.81 -4.72
C SER A 616 -1.03 29.02 -3.31
N HIS A 617 -0.56 30.23 -3.01
CA HIS A 617 0.06 30.62 -1.74
C HIS A 617 -0.31 32.05 -1.37
N GLY A 618 -0.38 32.34 -0.08
CA GLY A 618 -0.54 33.70 0.44
C GLY A 618 0.76 34.38 0.83
N LEU A 619 0.67 35.37 1.73
CA LEU A 619 1.80 36.19 2.20
C LEU A 619 2.90 35.44 2.97
N THR A 620 2.59 34.31 3.62
CA THR A 620 3.50 33.57 4.52
C THR A 620 4.13 32.33 3.92
N GLY A 621 3.87 32.03 2.64
CA GLY A 621 4.28 30.77 2.01
C GLY A 621 5.80 30.67 1.78
N LEU A 622 6.47 29.77 2.53
CA LEU A 622 7.80 29.26 2.20
C LEU A 622 7.67 28.01 1.30
N GLU A 623 8.55 27.91 0.30
CA GLU A 623 8.73 26.80 -0.66
C GLU A 623 7.71 26.64 -1.81
N ARG A 624 8.23 26.22 -2.98
CA ARG A 624 7.49 25.93 -4.22
C ARG A 624 6.76 24.57 -4.22
N ILE A 625 6.67 23.86 -3.08
CA ILE A 625 6.31 22.42 -3.05
C ILE A 625 4.96 22.13 -2.36
N LEU A 626 4.49 22.98 -1.45
CA LEU A 626 3.26 22.75 -0.66
C LEU A 626 2.08 23.60 -1.17
N VAL A 627 0.85 23.29 -0.74
CA VAL A 627 -0.35 24.11 -1.03
C VAL A 627 -0.54 25.08 0.13
N GLY A 628 -0.94 26.34 -0.14
CA GLY A 628 -1.28 27.29 0.92
C GLY A 628 -2.39 26.75 1.82
N SER A 629 -2.25 26.94 3.14
CA SER A 629 -3.17 26.37 4.14
C SER A 629 -4.62 26.83 3.98
N THR A 630 -4.86 28.07 3.54
CA THR A 630 -6.19 28.57 3.21
C THR A 630 -6.77 27.89 1.98
N THR A 631 -6.00 27.79 0.89
CA THR A 631 -6.39 27.10 -0.34
C THR A 631 -6.73 25.64 -0.06
N GLU A 632 -5.93 24.94 0.75
CA GLU A 632 -6.21 23.57 1.17
C GLU A 632 -7.52 23.46 1.97
N ARG A 633 -7.77 24.37 2.92
CA ARG A 633 -9.02 24.39 3.70
C ARG A 633 -10.25 24.66 2.84
N ILE A 634 -10.17 25.61 1.89
CA ILE A 634 -11.24 25.86 0.90
C ILE A 634 -11.52 24.59 0.10
N LEU A 635 -10.47 23.96 -0.46
CA LEU A 635 -10.60 22.72 -1.23
C LEU A 635 -11.23 21.59 -0.41
N ASN A 636 -10.96 21.51 0.88
CA ASN A 636 -11.58 20.52 1.77
C ASN A 636 -13.08 20.83 2.02
N GLY A 637 -13.43 22.10 2.23
CA GLY A 637 -14.77 22.52 2.66
C GLY A 637 -15.80 22.77 1.55
N THR A 638 -15.37 23.01 0.31
CA THR A 638 -16.26 23.47 -0.76
C THR A 638 -16.82 22.36 -1.65
N THR A 639 -18.03 22.59 -2.17
CA THR A 639 -18.63 21.81 -3.28
C THR A 639 -18.50 22.50 -4.64
N THR A 640 -17.94 23.70 -4.68
CA THR A 640 -17.75 24.53 -5.87
C THR A 640 -16.37 24.28 -6.50
N ALA A 641 -16.24 24.43 -7.82
CA ALA A 641 -14.95 24.29 -8.48
C ALA A 641 -13.95 25.35 -7.98
N VAL A 642 -12.67 24.97 -7.86
CA VAL A 642 -11.62 25.85 -7.36
C VAL A 642 -10.51 25.94 -8.40
N PHE A 643 -10.30 27.14 -8.93
CA PHE A 643 -9.23 27.48 -9.86
C PHE A 643 -8.03 28.02 -9.06
N VAL A 644 -6.97 27.21 -8.97
CA VAL A 644 -5.76 27.56 -8.23
C VAL A 644 -4.71 28.10 -9.18
N VAL A 645 -4.37 29.38 -9.00
CA VAL A 645 -3.41 30.10 -9.83
C VAL A 645 -1.99 29.91 -9.32
N LYS A 646 -1.10 29.45 -10.22
CA LYS A 646 0.30 29.16 -9.85
C LYS A 646 1.19 30.38 -9.99
N GLY A 647 2.18 30.45 -9.10
CA GLY A 647 3.28 31.38 -9.23
C GLY A 647 4.37 30.75 -10.08
N GLY A 648 4.60 31.26 -11.29
CA GLY A 648 5.83 30.99 -12.04
C GLY A 648 7.08 31.29 -11.24
#